data_AF-R7S2J1-F1
#
_entry.id   AF-R7S2J1-F1
#
_cell.length_a   1.000
_cell.length_b   1.000
_cell.length_c   1.000
_cell.angle_alpha   90.00
_cell.angle_beta   90.00
_cell.angle_gamma   90.00
#
_symmetry.space_group_name_H-M   'P 1'
#
loop_
_entity.id
_entity.type
_entity.pdbx_description
1 polymer ?
#
loop_
_entity_poly.entity_id
_entity_poly.type
_entity_poly.pdbx_seq_one_letter_code
_entity_poly.pdbx_strand_id
1 'polypeptide(L)'
;MQHFSKIEVQGSRPDGYWVEAFPFHTKDTQAPDLVGYGLGTSQDASKIHVFRNPYRKGQSSIPPPTGDWQNIHVATLQFPVAFCCADISGNGYNDIILSDTYGSSMNDIWSDGGRVSWFENTGDYNREVWTQRYIGRSPGMHRLKTGHFTTSNAVQIIAVPIVIKSGDFESPAPVIIYTAPPDPRSPQVDGGWPNEIAFKDTFRLVHEITVIPGANNGLDQVLLAGREGISLIWYNETSKKWMSEHLGSGLSQTRGNPFWGSGSVDVAKVHDDSAGYIASCEAFHGNTVSVYTKPTNAPKSQLRGVNWTRHVLEDFGPLNKEHTGSIHYVVCADIDNDGVEELLVALMGSDPPSWEKTGVWCYKPVDLQKAKFSKRKLSDNSAGRIAIADFKSTGVLDYATISYSVPGYFVSPNPSINAFINAPITAERLNDEVLFRVPRPTAAPGIDEVMFLDVASRKLALVVVPPHQKYAIAQGDGIKVIAGRVTWTNANDTTHERTIATAPFTAVSTKIDAKDGHVYTQAEGAVFVLMKHSTTSGAPPYSNMKQLAAHNLFNSRFPKDLQHMSFPWVKVEDRPWANGGFKGLEFYNLTGFYVRYADDSDDLICHIQLWTAGVGVSAGFHNHTDKSFCEIHACIVNGTGKGGMYWATVEDELFDPAKPDEDKYTGIAVPDMSEHGPLWRTSEDGLPLLRSNDTVNYPWHAWIAGKSPTAGQKFDVWLAFEFPPFVAEAEQTANMVTLKPGKYRIFNPASQLELQVQGGESKDGAPVVGHKKGPGSQAWEISVIPGTRFQLFHNDVSRSNATVVWPPTAGQKVVGSRSAARLDLTSAWALASAGGNTYEVRLIGTHLVLEVDAHGKVHISPKDLVPRESQKWHFEAVSST
;
A
#
# COMPACT_ATOMS: atom_id res chain seq x y z
N MET A 1 4.59 -2.56 4.95
CA MET A 1 5.59 -1.83 4.13
C MET A 1 5.01 -1.71 2.73
N GLN A 2 5.13 -0.55 2.08
CA GLN A 2 4.67 -0.44 0.70
C GLN A 2 5.74 -0.96 -0.26
N HIS A 3 5.33 -1.79 -1.21
CA HIS A 3 6.18 -2.28 -2.27
C HIS A 3 5.86 -1.53 -3.56
N PHE A 4 6.91 -1.21 -4.32
CA PHE A 4 6.78 -0.60 -5.64
C PHE A 4 7.35 -1.54 -6.70
N SER A 5 6.58 -1.73 -7.77
CA SER A 5 7.05 -2.37 -8.98
C SER A 5 7.73 -1.32 -9.86
N LYS A 6 9.00 -1.54 -10.16
CA LYS A 6 9.74 -0.72 -11.11
C LYS A 6 9.29 -1.02 -12.54
N ILE A 7 8.97 0.02 -13.30
CA ILE A 7 8.72 -0.01 -14.73
C ILE A 7 9.73 0.92 -15.38
N GLU A 8 10.56 0.40 -16.28
CA GLU A 8 11.43 1.25 -17.10
C GLU A 8 10.58 1.94 -18.17
N VAL A 9 10.34 3.23 -18.00
CA VAL A 9 9.57 4.07 -18.95
C VAL A 9 10.42 4.33 -20.20
N GLN A 10 11.71 4.57 -20.00
CA GLN A 10 12.69 4.69 -21.09
C GLN A 10 14.09 4.38 -20.58
N GLY A 11 14.73 3.36 -21.15
CA GLY A 11 16.14 3.02 -20.91
C GLY A 11 17.12 3.73 -21.84
N SER A 12 18.41 3.56 -21.55
CA SER A 12 19.54 3.92 -22.44
C SER A 12 19.51 5.34 -22.99
N ARG A 13 19.11 6.31 -22.17
CA ARG A 13 19.12 7.72 -22.55
C ARG A 13 20.56 8.25 -22.65
N PRO A 14 20.84 9.22 -23.54
CA PRO A 14 22.14 9.87 -23.61
C PRO A 14 22.42 10.74 -22.37
N ASP A 15 21.37 11.22 -21.71
CA ASP A 15 21.40 12.14 -20.57
C ASP A 15 20.11 12.05 -19.71
N GLY A 16 20.07 12.80 -18.61
CA GLY A 16 18.87 12.90 -17.77
C GLY A 16 18.96 14.02 -16.73
N TYR A 17 17.85 14.76 -16.56
CA TYR A 17 17.77 15.89 -15.63
C TYR A 17 16.37 16.11 -15.04
N TRP A 18 15.36 16.18 -15.90
CA TRP A 18 13.98 16.50 -15.49
C TRP A 18 13.02 15.35 -15.76
N VAL A 19 12.13 15.11 -14.79
CA VAL A 19 10.91 14.34 -14.94
C VAL A 19 9.78 15.04 -14.19
N GLU A 20 8.59 15.10 -14.79
CA GLU A 20 7.39 15.65 -14.15
C GLU A 20 6.16 14.80 -14.50
N ALA A 21 5.21 14.67 -13.58
CA ALA A 21 3.87 14.18 -13.88
C ALA A 21 3.09 15.26 -14.65
N PHE A 22 2.48 14.87 -15.76
CA PHE A 22 1.85 15.79 -16.70
C PHE A 22 0.42 15.33 -17.00
N PRO A 23 -0.59 15.91 -16.33
CA PRO A 23 -1.98 15.76 -16.73
C PRO A 23 -2.19 16.41 -18.10
N PHE A 24 -2.45 15.64 -19.13
CA PHE A 24 -2.63 16.18 -20.48
C PHE A 24 -3.84 17.12 -20.59
N HIS A 25 -4.90 16.84 -19.81
CA HIS A 25 -6.12 17.64 -19.74
C HIS A 25 -6.30 18.22 -18.33
N THR A 26 -6.82 19.44 -18.21
CA THR A 26 -6.93 20.14 -16.91
C THR A 26 -7.97 19.53 -15.97
N LYS A 27 -9.06 19.00 -16.52
CA LYS A 27 -10.14 18.36 -15.73
C LYS A 27 -9.97 16.87 -15.51
N ASP A 28 -9.17 16.21 -16.35
CA ASP A 28 -8.94 14.77 -16.26
C ASP A 28 -7.48 14.56 -15.88
N THR A 29 -7.25 14.57 -14.57
CA THR A 29 -5.92 14.46 -13.95
C THR A 29 -5.59 13.04 -13.51
N GLN A 30 -6.47 12.08 -13.82
CA GLN A 30 -6.30 10.67 -13.50
C GLN A 30 -5.24 10.04 -14.40
N ALA A 31 -4.35 9.22 -13.81
CA ALA A 31 -3.27 8.52 -14.51
C ALA A 31 -2.50 9.44 -15.47
N PRO A 32 -1.84 10.50 -14.94
CA PRO A 32 -1.18 11.50 -15.79
C PRO A 32 -0.04 10.87 -16.58
N ASP A 33 0.30 11.53 -17.69
CA ASP A 33 1.48 11.22 -18.50
C ASP A 33 2.75 11.65 -17.75
N LEU A 34 3.92 11.35 -18.31
CA LEU A 34 5.20 11.86 -17.82
C LEU A 34 5.84 12.77 -18.86
N VAL A 35 6.52 13.83 -18.45
CA VAL A 35 7.45 14.57 -19.32
C VAL A 35 8.87 14.32 -18.82
N GLY A 36 9.82 14.06 -19.73
CA GLY A 36 11.21 13.84 -19.33
C GLY A 36 12.26 14.17 -20.38
N TYR A 37 13.38 14.74 -19.91
CA TYR A 37 14.49 15.19 -20.75
C TYR A 37 15.79 15.38 -19.93
N GLY A 38 16.92 15.53 -20.63
CA GLY A 38 18.18 16.03 -20.05
C GLY A 38 18.58 17.37 -20.67
N LEU A 39 19.78 17.87 -20.37
CA LEU A 39 20.25 19.17 -20.86
C LEU A 39 20.69 19.13 -22.33
N GLY A 40 20.98 17.95 -22.88
CA GLY A 40 21.73 17.84 -24.13
C GLY A 40 23.19 18.29 -23.96
N THR A 41 23.84 18.54 -25.08
CA THR A 41 25.23 19.01 -25.16
C THR A 41 25.35 20.09 -26.23
N SER A 42 26.55 20.67 -26.36
CA SER A 42 26.83 21.61 -27.45
C SER A 42 26.77 20.97 -28.84
N GLN A 43 26.87 19.63 -28.92
CA GLN A 43 26.81 18.87 -30.16
C GLN A 43 25.39 18.34 -30.44
N ASP A 44 24.67 17.98 -29.39
CA ASP A 44 23.36 17.32 -29.47
C ASP A 44 22.31 18.07 -28.65
N ALA A 45 21.33 18.66 -29.33
CA ALA A 45 20.17 19.26 -28.67
C ALA A 45 19.34 18.22 -27.91
N SER A 46 18.74 18.65 -26.80
CA SER A 46 17.89 17.78 -25.99
C SER A 46 16.51 17.60 -26.61
N LYS A 47 15.99 16.38 -26.57
CA LYS A 47 14.64 16.05 -27.00
C LYS A 47 13.69 16.04 -25.81
N ILE A 48 12.64 16.84 -25.91
CA ILE A 48 11.54 16.88 -24.94
C ILE A 48 10.50 15.85 -25.37
N HIS A 49 10.22 14.88 -24.50
CA HIS A 49 9.21 13.86 -24.73
C HIS A 49 8.10 13.91 -23.68
N VAL A 50 6.86 13.77 -24.13
CA VAL A 50 5.74 13.30 -23.31
C VAL A 50 5.67 11.78 -23.45
N PHE A 51 5.70 11.06 -22.35
CA PHE A 51 5.53 9.62 -22.26
C PHE A 51 4.10 9.35 -21.85
N ARG A 52 3.32 8.78 -22.77
CA ARG A 52 1.92 8.48 -22.57
C ARG A 52 1.74 7.36 -21.57
N ASN A 53 0.91 7.60 -20.56
CA ASN A 53 0.63 6.63 -19.51
C ASN A 53 -0.30 5.52 -20.04
N PRO A 54 0.13 4.24 -20.02
CA PRO A 54 -0.66 3.12 -20.52
C PRO A 54 -1.88 2.77 -19.64
N TYR A 55 -1.98 3.32 -18.42
CA TYR A 55 -3.08 3.06 -17.50
C TYR A 55 -4.28 4.01 -17.64
N ARG A 56 -4.21 5.00 -18.55
CA ARG A 56 -5.29 5.97 -18.74
C ARG A 56 -6.55 5.32 -19.32
N LYS A 57 -7.70 5.49 -18.65
CA LYS A 57 -9.01 4.92 -19.07
C LYS A 57 -9.47 5.52 -20.40
N GLY A 58 -9.98 4.69 -21.32
CA GLY A 58 -10.48 5.10 -22.64
C GLY A 58 -9.67 4.58 -23.83
N GLN A 59 -8.55 3.89 -23.58
CA GLN A 59 -7.85 3.07 -24.57
C GLN A 59 -7.96 1.61 -24.16
N SER A 60 -8.63 0.76 -24.96
CA SER A 60 -8.76 -0.70 -24.82
C SER A 60 -9.01 -1.23 -23.39
N SER A 61 -10.15 -1.87 -23.15
CA SER A 61 -10.52 -2.56 -21.89
C SER A 61 -9.59 -3.74 -21.48
N ILE A 62 -8.42 -3.84 -22.09
CA ILE A 62 -7.33 -4.77 -21.76
C ILE A 62 -6.04 -3.93 -21.85
N PRO A 63 -5.29 -3.71 -20.75
CA PRO A 63 -3.97 -3.09 -20.85
C PRO A 63 -3.13 -3.94 -21.80
N PRO A 64 -2.40 -3.36 -22.75
CA PRO A 64 -1.56 -4.14 -23.63
C PRO A 64 -0.59 -4.99 -22.79
N PRO A 65 -0.33 -6.26 -23.18
CA PRO A 65 0.54 -7.17 -22.44
C PRO A 65 1.99 -6.66 -22.32
N THR A 66 2.34 -5.62 -23.09
CA THR A 66 3.55 -4.80 -22.92
C THR A 66 3.12 -3.37 -22.58
N GLY A 67 3.23 -2.99 -21.31
CA GLY A 67 2.92 -1.65 -20.79
C GLY A 67 3.93 -0.59 -21.23
N ASP A 68 4.19 -0.50 -22.54
CA ASP A 68 5.20 0.37 -23.10
C ASP A 68 4.68 1.81 -23.15
N TRP A 69 5.40 2.70 -22.49
CA TRP A 69 5.10 4.12 -22.49
C TRP A 69 5.46 4.72 -23.85
N GLN A 70 4.44 5.01 -24.66
CA GLN A 70 4.66 5.63 -25.97
C GLN A 70 5.20 7.05 -25.80
N ASN A 71 6.29 7.37 -26.48
CA ASN A 71 6.86 8.72 -26.46
C ASN A 71 6.28 9.59 -27.59
N ILE A 72 6.01 10.85 -27.27
CA ILE A 72 5.57 11.89 -28.19
C ILE A 72 6.64 12.98 -28.16
N HIS A 73 7.23 13.25 -29.33
CA HIS A 73 8.24 14.29 -29.46
C HIS A 73 7.59 15.69 -29.47
N VAL A 74 7.83 16.47 -28.43
CA VAL A 74 7.27 17.81 -28.27
C VAL A 74 8.15 18.88 -28.91
N ALA A 75 9.46 18.82 -28.65
CA ALA A 75 10.43 19.81 -29.11
C ALA A 75 11.86 19.29 -29.02
N THR A 76 12.76 19.92 -29.79
CA THR A 76 14.21 19.76 -29.66
C THR A 76 14.81 21.10 -29.28
N LEU A 77 15.43 21.20 -28.11
CA LEU A 77 15.88 22.45 -27.50
C LEU A 77 17.35 22.40 -27.08
N GLN A 78 18.02 23.55 -27.10
CA GLN A 78 19.40 23.69 -26.63
C GLN A 78 19.39 23.95 -25.13
N PHE A 79 20.02 23.08 -24.34
CA PHE A 79 20.16 23.26 -22.88
C PHE A 79 18.85 23.61 -22.15
N PRO A 80 17.77 22.79 -22.30
CA PRO A 80 16.58 22.96 -21.49
C PRO A 80 16.86 22.61 -20.02
N VAL A 81 16.22 23.33 -19.11
CA VAL A 81 16.43 23.16 -17.66
C VAL A 81 15.10 22.90 -16.97
N ALA A 82 14.29 23.94 -16.75
CA ALA A 82 13.10 23.84 -15.91
C ALA A 82 11.80 23.64 -16.71
N PHE A 83 10.83 23.02 -16.05
CA PHE A 83 9.51 22.72 -16.57
C PHE A 83 8.40 23.17 -15.60
N CYS A 84 7.30 23.64 -16.17
CA CYS A 84 5.98 23.60 -15.54
C CYS A 84 4.89 23.47 -16.62
N CYS A 85 3.62 23.41 -16.20
CA CYS A 85 2.49 23.35 -17.13
C CYS A 85 1.30 24.17 -16.62
N ALA A 86 0.46 24.61 -17.54
CA ALA A 86 -0.85 25.23 -17.28
C ALA A 86 -1.67 25.27 -18.57
N ASP A 87 -2.98 25.41 -18.48
CA ASP A 87 -3.83 25.75 -19.64
C ASP A 87 -3.69 27.24 -19.97
N ILE A 88 -2.63 27.58 -20.70
CA ILE A 88 -2.36 28.94 -21.17
C ILE A 88 -3.39 29.29 -22.24
N SER A 89 -3.69 28.33 -23.10
CA SER A 89 -4.46 28.54 -24.31
C SER A 89 -5.98 28.64 -24.07
N GLY A 90 -6.45 28.27 -22.87
CA GLY A 90 -7.86 28.29 -22.45
C GLY A 90 -8.71 27.19 -23.09
N ASN A 91 -8.08 26.14 -23.61
CA ASN A 91 -8.76 25.09 -24.37
C ASN A 91 -9.03 23.80 -23.56
N GLY A 92 -8.71 23.80 -22.26
CA GLY A 92 -8.88 22.65 -21.37
C GLY A 92 -7.71 21.67 -21.36
N TYR A 93 -6.64 21.92 -22.11
CA TYR A 93 -5.45 21.07 -22.14
C TYR A 93 -4.27 21.79 -21.51
N ASN A 94 -3.46 21.06 -20.75
CA ASN A 94 -2.25 21.67 -20.19
C ASN A 94 -1.22 21.86 -21.31
N ASP A 95 -0.71 23.08 -21.42
CA ASP A 95 0.42 23.45 -22.23
C ASP A 95 1.73 23.25 -21.44
N ILE A 96 2.82 22.96 -22.15
CA ILE A 96 4.14 22.80 -21.54
C ILE A 96 4.85 24.16 -21.53
N ILE A 97 5.49 24.51 -20.42
CA ILE A 97 6.35 25.70 -20.30
C ILE A 97 7.75 25.24 -19.92
N LEU A 98 8.76 25.72 -20.65
CA LEU A 98 10.15 25.34 -20.46
C LEU A 98 11.06 26.57 -20.43
N SER A 99 12.17 26.43 -19.70
CA SER A 99 13.35 27.26 -19.91
C SER A 99 14.40 26.54 -20.74
N ASP A 100 15.01 27.23 -21.69
CA ASP A 100 16.10 26.71 -22.52
C ASP A 100 17.14 27.79 -22.82
N THR A 101 18.11 27.45 -23.68
CA THR A 101 19.29 28.26 -24.00
C THR A 101 20.06 28.71 -22.74
N TYR A 102 20.11 27.86 -21.72
CA TYR A 102 20.80 28.13 -20.46
C TYR A 102 22.32 28.28 -20.64
N GLY A 103 22.89 27.39 -21.47
CA GLY A 103 24.32 27.13 -21.56
C GLY A 103 24.67 25.77 -20.95
N SER A 104 25.94 25.36 -20.99
CA SER A 104 26.31 23.99 -20.57
C SER A 104 26.49 23.83 -19.06
N SER A 105 26.76 24.92 -18.34
CA SER A 105 26.97 24.91 -16.88
C SER A 105 26.88 26.32 -16.29
N MET A 106 26.93 26.44 -14.96
CA MET A 106 27.05 27.74 -14.28
C MET A 106 28.33 28.51 -14.64
N ASN A 107 29.34 27.85 -15.22
CA ASN A 107 30.57 28.47 -15.73
C ASN A 107 30.50 28.82 -17.23
N ASP A 108 29.39 28.51 -17.89
CA ASP A 108 29.17 28.71 -19.32
C ASP A 108 27.71 29.12 -19.58
N ILE A 109 27.32 30.26 -19.01
CA ILE A 109 25.99 30.84 -19.15
C ILE A 109 25.92 31.62 -20.45
N TRP A 110 24.89 31.37 -21.26
CA TRP A 110 24.66 32.14 -22.48
C TRP A 110 24.07 33.51 -22.14
N SER A 111 24.79 34.57 -22.47
CA SER A 111 24.43 35.95 -22.10
C SER A 111 23.16 36.48 -22.76
N ASP A 112 22.77 35.93 -23.91
CA ASP A 112 21.52 36.21 -24.63
C ASP A 112 20.48 35.10 -24.46
N GLY A 113 20.80 34.10 -23.64
CA GLY A 113 20.03 32.88 -23.40
C GLY A 113 19.06 32.98 -22.22
N GLY A 114 18.80 31.83 -21.60
CA GLY A 114 17.81 31.68 -20.52
C GLY A 114 16.40 32.04 -20.98
N ARG A 115 16.03 31.58 -22.17
CA ARG A 115 14.71 31.81 -22.76
C ARG A 115 13.64 31.02 -22.01
N VAL A 116 12.45 31.60 -21.89
CA VAL A 116 11.23 30.96 -21.41
C VAL A 116 10.24 30.91 -22.57
N SER A 117 9.68 29.73 -22.85
CA SER A 117 8.70 29.50 -23.92
C SER A 117 7.59 28.56 -23.45
N TRP A 118 6.42 28.68 -24.06
CA TRP A 118 5.36 27.68 -23.93
C TRP A 118 5.10 26.95 -25.24
N PHE A 119 4.59 25.73 -25.13
CA PHE A 119 4.35 24.79 -26.22
C PHE A 119 2.89 24.40 -26.19
N GLU A 120 2.16 24.73 -27.26
CA GLU A 120 0.71 24.61 -27.29
C GLU A 120 0.25 23.16 -27.45
N ASN A 121 -0.57 22.71 -26.50
CA ASN A 121 -1.30 21.46 -26.57
C ASN A 121 -2.64 21.67 -27.26
N THR A 122 -2.80 21.10 -28.46
CA THR A 122 -4.08 21.18 -29.20
C THR A 122 -5.07 20.09 -28.85
N GLY A 123 -4.75 19.23 -27.88
CA GLY A 123 -5.56 18.06 -27.50
C GLY A 123 -5.33 16.82 -28.38
N ASP A 124 -4.46 16.91 -29.39
CA ASP A 124 -4.14 15.81 -30.29
C ASP A 124 -2.89 15.05 -29.82
N TYR A 125 -3.10 13.84 -29.33
CA TYR A 125 -2.05 12.94 -28.85
C TYR A 125 -1.11 12.42 -29.95
N ASN A 126 -1.49 12.53 -31.22
CA ASN A 126 -0.64 12.10 -32.34
C ASN A 126 0.22 13.24 -32.89
N ARG A 127 0.02 14.46 -32.40
CA ARG A 127 0.76 15.62 -32.87
C ARG A 127 2.14 15.64 -32.25
N GLU A 128 3.13 15.35 -33.08
CA GLU A 128 4.52 15.65 -32.80
C GLU A 128 4.83 17.12 -33.11
N VAL A 129 5.82 17.67 -32.42
CA VAL A 129 6.31 19.04 -32.53
C VAL A 129 5.22 20.08 -32.25
N TRP A 130 5.17 20.52 -30.99
CA TRP A 130 4.18 21.49 -30.55
C TRP A 130 4.60 22.91 -30.92
N THR A 131 3.60 23.79 -31.11
CA THR A 131 3.87 25.18 -31.49
C THR A 131 4.52 25.91 -30.32
N GLN A 132 5.81 26.23 -30.45
CA GLN A 132 6.56 27.02 -29.49
C GLN A 132 6.22 28.51 -29.60
N ARG A 133 6.01 29.17 -28.47
CA ARG A 133 5.82 30.62 -28.37
C ARG A 133 6.65 31.23 -27.26
N TYR A 134 7.25 32.36 -27.54
CA TYR A 134 8.17 33.07 -26.65
C TYR A 134 7.40 33.79 -25.52
N ILE A 135 7.90 33.64 -24.28
CA ILE A 135 7.38 34.35 -23.09
C ILE A 135 8.36 35.45 -22.68
N GLY A 136 9.64 35.13 -22.54
CA GLY A 136 10.64 36.06 -22.04
C GLY A 136 12.02 35.45 -21.99
N ARG A 137 13.01 36.17 -21.44
CA ARG A 137 14.35 35.64 -21.20
C ARG A 137 15.03 36.33 -20.02
N SER A 138 15.92 35.60 -19.36
CA SER A 138 16.90 36.15 -18.42
C SER A 138 18.09 35.19 -18.33
N PRO A 139 19.34 35.67 -18.51
CA PRO A 139 20.51 34.80 -18.52
C PRO A 139 20.59 33.92 -17.27
N GLY A 140 20.88 32.63 -17.48
CA GLY A 140 20.97 31.63 -16.42
C GLY A 140 19.64 31.18 -15.82
N MET A 141 18.51 31.42 -16.52
CA MET A 141 17.18 30.92 -16.14
C MET A 141 17.21 29.43 -15.79
N HIS A 142 16.79 29.09 -14.56
CA HIS A 142 17.07 27.76 -14.01
C HIS A 142 15.89 27.08 -13.32
N ARG A 143 14.93 27.83 -12.74
CA ARG A 143 13.67 27.28 -12.20
C ARG A 143 12.49 28.17 -12.57
N LEU A 144 11.34 27.54 -12.82
CA LEU A 144 10.08 28.23 -13.05
C LEU A 144 8.89 27.39 -12.57
N LYS A 145 7.82 28.07 -12.17
CA LYS A 145 6.53 27.46 -11.79
C LYS A 145 5.36 28.34 -12.23
N THR A 146 4.24 27.72 -12.55
CA THR A 146 2.97 28.37 -12.87
C THR A 146 2.14 28.61 -11.62
N GLY A 147 1.29 29.63 -11.66
CA GLY A 147 0.36 29.94 -10.57
C GLY A 147 -0.40 31.24 -10.76
N HIS A 148 -1.00 31.70 -9.68
CA HIS A 148 -1.74 32.96 -9.55
C HIS A 148 -1.13 33.77 -8.40
N PHE A 149 -0.13 34.58 -8.71
CA PHE A 149 0.70 35.22 -7.70
C PHE A 149 0.25 36.63 -7.33
N THR A 150 -0.18 37.42 -8.32
CA THR A 150 -0.68 38.80 -8.14
C THR A 150 -2.10 38.98 -8.68
N THR A 151 -2.61 37.99 -9.43
CA THR A 151 -3.97 37.98 -9.98
C THR A 151 -4.46 36.54 -10.18
N SER A 152 -5.76 36.32 -10.01
CA SER A 152 -6.44 35.05 -10.32
C SER A 152 -7.02 35.00 -11.73
N ASN A 153 -6.97 36.11 -12.48
CA ASN A 153 -7.65 36.23 -13.79
C ASN A 153 -6.80 35.78 -14.98
N ALA A 154 -5.52 35.53 -14.76
CA ALA A 154 -4.59 35.10 -15.79
C ALA A 154 -3.57 34.13 -15.17
N VAL A 155 -3.11 33.17 -15.98
CA VAL A 155 -1.97 32.33 -15.61
C VAL A 155 -0.73 33.20 -15.51
N GLN A 156 0.05 33.00 -14.46
CA GLN A 156 1.34 33.64 -14.26
C GLN A 156 2.45 32.60 -14.12
N ILE A 157 3.67 33.01 -14.41
CA ILE A 157 4.87 32.19 -14.31
C ILE A 157 5.89 32.94 -13.47
N ILE A 158 6.27 32.37 -12.33
CA ILE A 158 7.44 32.81 -11.58
C ILE A 158 8.67 32.11 -12.14
N ALA A 159 9.71 32.86 -12.45
CA ALA A 159 10.91 32.37 -13.13
C ALA A 159 12.16 33.00 -12.51
N VAL A 160 13.15 32.17 -12.17
CA VAL A 160 14.33 32.58 -11.40
C VAL A 160 15.61 31.99 -12.01
N PRO A 161 16.57 32.82 -12.42
CA PRO A 161 17.92 32.39 -12.73
C PRO A 161 18.69 31.92 -11.50
N ILE A 162 19.58 30.94 -11.67
CA ILE A 162 20.47 30.51 -10.57
C ILE A 162 21.68 31.44 -10.43
N VAL A 163 22.22 31.89 -11.56
CA VAL A 163 23.31 32.87 -11.70
C VAL A 163 23.01 33.76 -12.90
N ILE A 164 23.58 34.96 -12.95
CA ILE A 164 23.30 35.93 -14.04
C ILE A 164 24.40 35.99 -15.11
N LYS A 165 25.57 35.38 -14.85
CA LYS A 165 26.69 35.26 -15.79
C LYS A 165 27.62 34.10 -15.38
N SER A 166 28.43 33.63 -16.32
CA SER A 166 29.40 32.56 -16.11
C SER A 166 30.31 32.79 -14.90
N GLY A 167 30.34 31.81 -13.99
CA GLY A 167 31.23 31.80 -12.82
C GLY A 167 30.90 32.83 -11.73
N ASP A 168 29.75 33.50 -11.82
CA ASP A 168 29.32 34.48 -10.81
C ASP A 168 28.34 33.86 -9.82
N PHE A 169 28.87 33.41 -8.70
CA PHE A 169 28.10 32.82 -7.60
C PHE A 169 27.72 33.83 -6.50
N GLU A 170 28.06 35.11 -6.68
CA GLU A 170 27.90 36.16 -5.65
C GLU A 170 26.77 37.14 -5.98
N SER A 171 26.55 37.44 -7.26
CA SER A 171 25.49 38.34 -7.67
C SER A 171 24.11 37.72 -7.47
N PRO A 172 23.15 38.46 -6.89
CA PRO A 172 21.76 38.02 -6.83
C PRO A 172 21.15 37.94 -8.23
N ALA A 173 20.14 37.08 -8.37
CA ALA A 173 19.35 36.90 -9.58
C ALA A 173 17.94 37.49 -9.41
N PRO A 174 17.32 37.99 -10.48
CA PRO A 174 15.97 38.54 -10.42
C PRO A 174 14.92 37.43 -10.26
N VAL A 175 13.94 37.66 -9.39
CA VAL A 175 12.70 36.89 -9.34
C VAL A 175 11.69 37.57 -10.27
N ILE A 176 11.38 36.92 -11.38
CA ILE A 176 10.59 37.50 -12.47
C ILE A 176 9.19 36.86 -12.47
N ILE A 177 8.16 37.67 -12.65
CA ILE A 177 6.77 37.21 -12.80
C ILE A 177 6.29 37.58 -14.20
N TYR A 178 6.09 36.58 -15.07
CA TYR A 178 5.46 36.75 -16.37
C TYR A 178 3.95 36.54 -16.25
N THR A 179 3.14 37.37 -16.90
CA THR A 179 1.67 37.25 -16.90
C THR A 179 1.16 36.98 -18.31
N ALA A 180 0.33 35.95 -18.47
CA ALA A 180 -0.27 35.61 -19.75
C ALA A 180 -1.09 36.81 -20.29
N PRO A 181 -0.87 37.24 -21.55
CA PRO A 181 -1.72 38.25 -22.16
C PRO A 181 -3.11 37.67 -22.45
N PRO A 182 -4.13 38.52 -22.69
CA PRO A 182 -5.49 38.05 -22.98
C PRO A 182 -5.59 37.10 -24.17
N ASP A 183 -4.74 37.27 -25.18
CA ASP A 183 -4.53 36.31 -26.26
C ASP A 183 -3.04 35.88 -26.29
N PRO A 184 -2.70 34.73 -25.70
CA PRO A 184 -1.33 34.21 -25.70
C PRO A 184 -0.89 33.65 -27.06
N ARG A 185 -1.81 33.48 -28.03
CA ARG A 185 -1.50 32.98 -29.37
C ARG A 185 -1.04 34.08 -30.32
N SER A 186 -1.44 35.34 -30.06
CA SER A 186 -1.05 36.49 -30.86
C SER A 186 0.48 36.65 -30.91
N PRO A 187 1.07 36.98 -32.07
CA PRO A 187 2.50 37.26 -32.19
C PRO A 187 2.87 38.40 -31.24
N GLN A 188 3.77 38.13 -30.29
CA GLN A 188 4.22 39.14 -29.34
C GLN A 188 5.19 40.10 -30.04
N VAL A 189 4.98 41.41 -29.88
CA VAL A 189 5.84 42.45 -30.44
C VAL A 189 7.01 42.71 -29.49
N ASP A 190 8.25 42.49 -29.94
CA ASP A 190 9.58 42.84 -29.39
C ASP A 190 9.89 42.79 -27.88
N GLY A 191 8.99 42.30 -27.01
CA GLY A 191 9.21 42.26 -25.55
C GLY A 191 8.85 40.96 -24.83
N GLY A 192 8.08 40.06 -25.48
CA GLY A 192 7.49 38.90 -24.80
C GLY A 192 6.26 39.26 -23.96
N TRP A 193 5.91 38.42 -23.00
CA TRP A 193 4.79 38.65 -22.09
C TRP A 193 5.06 39.83 -21.14
N PRO A 194 3.99 40.54 -20.69
CA PRO A 194 4.09 41.48 -19.58
C PRO A 194 4.78 40.82 -18.38
N ASN A 195 5.75 41.52 -17.79
CA ASN A 195 6.47 41.01 -16.64
C ASN A 195 6.77 42.09 -15.61
N GLU A 196 6.95 41.65 -14.37
CA GLU A 196 7.48 42.44 -13.26
C GLU A 196 8.64 41.71 -12.58
N ILE A 197 9.54 42.47 -11.96
CA ILE A 197 10.63 41.93 -11.14
C ILE A 197 10.21 42.10 -9.68
N ALA A 198 9.81 41.00 -9.05
CA ALA A 198 9.39 40.98 -7.65
C ALA A 198 10.55 41.32 -6.70
N PHE A 199 11.73 40.74 -6.98
CA PHE A 199 12.96 40.98 -6.25
C PHE A 199 14.13 41.00 -7.23
N LYS A 200 14.91 42.09 -7.26
CA LYS A 200 16.04 42.23 -8.20
C LYS A 200 17.37 41.80 -7.60
N ASP A 201 17.60 42.16 -6.34
CA ASP A 201 18.94 42.15 -5.73
C ASP A 201 19.00 41.35 -4.41
N THR A 202 18.07 40.41 -4.22
CA THR A 202 17.86 39.74 -2.92
C THR A 202 18.43 38.32 -2.87
N PHE A 203 18.05 37.47 -3.82
CA PHE A 203 18.27 36.02 -3.74
C PHE A 203 19.41 35.55 -4.64
N ARG A 204 20.20 34.59 -4.18
CA ARG A 204 21.36 34.01 -4.87
C ARG A 204 21.21 32.50 -4.96
N LEU A 205 21.71 31.93 -6.05
CA LEU A 205 21.80 30.49 -6.24
C LEU A 205 20.47 29.77 -5.98
N VAL A 206 19.36 30.37 -6.42
CA VAL A 206 18.03 29.77 -6.25
C VAL A 206 17.97 28.50 -7.08
N HIS A 207 17.82 27.37 -6.42
CA HIS A 207 17.90 26.05 -7.02
C HIS A 207 16.55 25.30 -6.99
N GLU A 208 15.58 25.73 -6.18
CA GLU A 208 14.21 25.19 -6.24
C GLU A 208 13.16 26.24 -5.89
N ILE A 209 11.97 26.06 -6.49
CA ILE A 209 10.78 26.90 -6.29
C ILE A 209 9.61 25.97 -5.96
N THR A 210 8.98 26.18 -4.82
CA THR A 210 7.78 25.44 -4.39
C THR A 210 6.61 26.41 -4.23
N VAL A 211 5.52 26.16 -4.96
CA VAL A 211 4.31 26.97 -4.93
C VAL A 211 3.34 26.38 -3.92
N ILE A 212 2.74 27.23 -3.08
CA ILE A 212 1.67 26.87 -2.14
C ILE A 212 0.38 27.52 -2.64
N PRO A 213 -0.48 26.76 -3.35
CA PRO A 213 -1.63 27.34 -4.04
C PRO A 213 -2.65 27.97 -3.07
N GLY A 214 -3.12 29.18 -3.39
CA GLY A 214 -4.21 29.85 -2.68
C GLY A 214 -3.96 30.24 -1.22
N ALA A 215 -2.75 30.00 -0.68
CA ALA A 215 -2.40 30.24 0.73
C ALA A 215 -2.35 31.71 1.16
N ASN A 216 -2.60 32.65 0.24
CA ASN A 216 -2.63 34.08 0.49
C ASN A 216 -3.92 34.70 -0.06
N ASN A 217 -5.04 34.38 0.60
CA ASN A 217 -6.38 34.88 0.23
C ASN A 217 -6.77 34.58 -1.23
N GLY A 218 -6.45 33.38 -1.72
CA GLY A 218 -6.73 32.98 -3.10
C GLY A 218 -5.59 33.26 -4.09
N LEU A 219 -4.55 34.00 -3.67
CA LEU A 219 -3.26 34.05 -4.36
C LEU A 219 -2.29 33.02 -3.79
N ASP A 220 -1.30 32.67 -4.59
CA ASP A 220 -0.29 31.67 -4.25
C ASP A 220 0.86 32.29 -3.44
N GLN A 221 1.45 31.49 -2.55
CA GLN A 221 2.74 31.79 -1.92
C GLN A 221 3.84 30.95 -2.54
N VAL A 222 5.10 31.38 -2.40
CA VAL A 222 6.24 30.65 -2.98
C VAL A 222 7.35 30.51 -1.95
N LEU A 223 7.87 29.29 -1.79
CA LEU A 223 9.12 29.00 -1.11
C LEU A 223 10.27 28.98 -2.11
N LEU A 224 11.35 29.67 -1.78
CA LEU A 224 12.61 29.64 -2.51
C LEU A 224 13.68 28.93 -1.67
N ALA A 225 14.36 27.96 -2.28
CA ALA A 225 15.59 27.39 -1.74
C ALA A 225 16.80 27.96 -2.51
N GLY A 226 17.70 28.61 -1.80
CA GLY A 226 18.95 29.13 -2.35
C GLY A 226 19.98 29.42 -1.28
N ARG A 227 20.93 30.30 -1.59
CA ARG A 227 22.04 30.64 -0.67
C ARG A 227 21.58 31.35 0.59
N GLU A 228 20.47 32.06 0.52
CA GLU A 228 19.82 32.68 1.68
C GLU A 228 19.16 31.65 2.61
N GLY A 229 19.10 30.36 2.22
CA GLY A 229 18.36 29.31 2.93
C GLY A 229 16.97 29.14 2.32
N ILE A 230 15.94 29.17 3.18
CA ILE A 230 14.53 29.05 2.82
C ILE A 230 13.84 30.38 3.04
N SER A 231 13.29 30.95 1.97
CA SER A 231 12.54 32.20 2.02
C SER A 231 11.13 32.00 1.48
N LEU A 232 10.14 32.50 2.22
CA LEU A 232 8.75 32.62 1.76
C LEU A 232 8.56 33.97 1.08
N ILE A 233 7.99 34.00 -0.12
CA ILE A 233 7.59 35.22 -0.81
C ILE A 233 6.10 35.20 -1.17
N TRP A 234 5.48 36.36 -1.14
CA TRP A 234 4.07 36.52 -1.51
C TRP A 234 3.76 37.95 -1.94
N TYR A 235 2.68 38.13 -2.69
CA TYR A 235 2.16 39.45 -3.04
C TYR A 235 1.18 39.94 -1.97
N ASN A 236 1.46 41.07 -1.35
CA ASN A 236 0.54 41.69 -0.40
C ASN A 236 -0.45 42.59 -1.15
N GLU A 237 -1.70 42.16 -1.22
CA GLU A 237 -2.75 42.89 -1.95
C GLU A 237 -3.11 44.24 -1.33
N THR A 238 -2.93 44.42 -0.02
CA THR A 238 -3.19 45.68 0.67
C THR A 238 -2.13 46.73 0.35
N SER A 239 -0.86 46.36 0.40
CA SER A 239 0.25 47.27 0.09
C SER A 239 0.61 47.31 -1.40
N LYS A 240 0.05 46.41 -2.21
CA LYS A 240 0.38 46.20 -3.63
C LYS A 240 1.88 46.01 -3.87
N LYS A 241 2.51 45.22 -3.00
CA LYS A 241 3.96 44.98 -3.00
C LYS A 241 4.28 43.52 -2.73
N TRP A 242 5.37 43.06 -3.30
CA TRP A 242 6.00 41.81 -2.94
C TRP A 242 6.65 41.91 -1.56
N MET A 243 6.45 40.85 -0.77
CA MET A 243 6.97 40.70 0.57
C MET A 243 7.75 39.39 0.66
N SER A 244 8.75 39.35 1.54
CA SER A 244 9.50 38.15 1.85
C SER A 244 9.62 37.95 3.36
N GLU A 245 9.71 36.68 3.77
CA GLU A 245 10.01 36.27 5.13
C GLU A 245 11.06 35.16 5.11
N HIS A 246 12.08 35.32 5.93
CA HIS A 246 13.13 34.33 6.10
C HIS A 246 12.67 33.23 7.07
N LEU A 247 12.57 31.99 6.59
CA LEU A 247 12.10 30.86 7.41
C LEU A 247 13.26 30.07 8.02
N GLY A 248 14.42 30.04 7.38
CA GLY A 248 15.55 29.23 7.83
C GLY A 248 16.81 29.46 7.03
N SER A 249 17.98 29.50 7.68
CA SER A 249 19.25 29.85 7.02
C SER A 249 19.94 28.70 6.29
N GLY A 250 19.44 27.46 6.40
CA GLY A 250 20.08 26.29 5.79
C GLY A 250 21.47 25.97 6.36
N LEU A 251 22.31 25.38 5.52
CA LEU A 251 23.71 25.09 5.86
C LEU A 251 24.49 26.39 6.07
N SER A 252 25.35 26.41 7.08
CA SER A 252 26.20 27.58 7.36
C SER A 252 27.33 27.73 6.34
N GLN A 253 27.70 28.98 6.05
CA GLN A 253 28.81 29.28 5.16
C GLN A 253 30.13 28.69 5.67
N THR A 254 30.86 28.02 4.77
CA THR A 254 32.21 27.52 5.04
C THR A 254 33.20 28.24 4.13
N ARG A 255 34.34 28.67 4.69
CA ARG A 255 35.36 29.42 3.93
C ARG A 255 35.84 28.61 2.73
N GLY A 256 35.81 29.23 1.55
CA GLY A 256 36.25 28.61 0.29
C GLY A 256 35.19 27.78 -0.43
N ASN A 257 34.05 27.49 0.22
CA ASN A 257 32.91 26.85 -0.42
C ASN A 257 31.86 27.91 -0.82
N PRO A 258 31.54 28.08 -2.11
CA PRO A 258 30.54 29.04 -2.56
C PRO A 258 29.09 28.62 -2.25
N PHE A 259 28.88 27.36 -1.82
CA PHE A 259 27.57 26.77 -1.61
C PHE A 259 27.24 26.61 -0.13
N TRP A 260 26.23 27.34 0.33
CA TRP A 260 25.59 27.21 1.64
C TRP A 260 24.09 27.54 1.50
N GLY A 261 23.34 27.55 2.59
CA GLY A 261 21.88 27.70 2.53
C GLY A 261 21.21 26.38 2.16
N SER A 262 20.23 26.43 1.24
CA SER A 262 19.41 25.29 0.83
C SER A 262 19.46 25.09 -0.68
N GLY A 263 19.53 23.83 -1.13
CA GLY A 263 19.48 23.45 -2.54
C GLY A 263 18.07 23.09 -3.01
N SER A 264 17.21 22.59 -2.13
CA SER A 264 15.82 22.27 -2.46
C SER A 264 14.93 22.41 -1.24
N VAL A 265 13.64 22.62 -1.45
CA VAL A 265 12.64 22.79 -0.38
C VAL A 265 11.29 22.24 -0.83
N ASP A 266 10.57 21.63 0.10
CA ASP A 266 9.15 21.36 -0.06
C ASP A 266 8.42 21.48 1.30
N VAL A 267 7.09 21.58 1.27
CA VAL A 267 6.25 21.69 2.47
C VAL A 267 5.40 20.44 2.61
N ALA A 268 5.40 19.85 3.80
CA ALA A 268 4.66 18.63 4.08
C ALA A 268 3.37 18.91 4.84
N LYS A 269 2.29 18.28 4.38
CA LYS A 269 1.01 18.16 5.09
C LYS A 269 1.09 17.09 6.18
N VAL A 270 0.49 17.39 7.32
CA VAL A 270 0.32 16.47 8.44
C VAL A 270 -1.14 16.54 8.89
N HIS A 271 -1.93 15.55 8.50
CA HIS A 271 -3.37 15.48 8.69
C HIS A 271 -4.11 16.72 8.15
N ASP A 272 -4.64 17.58 9.02
CA ASP A 272 -5.35 18.81 8.66
C ASP A 272 -4.45 20.05 8.57
N ASP A 273 -3.15 19.90 8.87
CA ASP A 273 -2.15 20.96 8.77
C ASP A 273 -1.39 20.86 7.44
N SER A 274 -1.71 21.73 6.47
CA SER A 274 -1.05 21.74 5.15
C SER A 274 0.39 22.25 5.17
N ALA A 275 0.89 22.68 6.34
CA ALA A 275 2.26 23.11 6.56
C ALA A 275 2.75 22.58 7.91
N GLY A 276 2.71 21.25 8.07
CA GLY A 276 3.10 20.57 9.30
C GLY A 276 4.62 20.62 9.53
N TYR A 277 5.41 20.40 8.48
CA TYR A 277 6.86 20.63 8.49
C TYR A 277 7.37 21.08 7.11
N ILE A 278 8.57 21.65 7.07
CA ILE A 278 9.25 22.02 5.81
C ILE A 278 10.44 21.09 5.64
N ALA A 279 10.56 20.44 4.50
CA ALA A 279 11.70 19.59 4.15
C ALA A 279 12.71 20.34 3.30
N SER A 280 14.00 20.02 3.45
CA SER A 280 15.05 20.64 2.64
C SER A 280 16.25 19.70 2.44
N CYS A 281 16.98 19.92 1.35
CA CYS A 281 18.35 19.45 1.22
C CYS A 281 19.30 20.63 1.12
N GLU A 282 20.52 20.46 1.62
CA GLU A 282 21.45 21.55 1.84
C GLU A 282 22.89 21.17 1.45
N ALA A 283 23.66 22.04 0.80
CA ALA A 283 23.28 23.26 0.07
C ALA A 283 22.97 22.91 -1.41
N PHE A 284 23.34 23.78 -2.37
CA PHE A 284 23.34 23.45 -3.79
C PHE A 284 24.05 22.11 -4.03
N HIS A 285 23.30 21.14 -4.54
CA HIS A 285 23.75 19.77 -4.79
C HIS A 285 24.45 19.11 -3.60
N GLY A 286 24.09 19.43 -2.35
CA GLY A 286 24.82 18.98 -1.16
C GLY A 286 24.58 17.50 -0.75
N ASN A 287 24.97 17.17 0.48
CA ASN A 287 24.78 15.84 1.09
C ASN A 287 23.92 15.88 2.37
N THR A 288 23.44 17.05 2.78
CA THR A 288 22.70 17.21 4.03
C THR A 288 21.20 17.21 3.77
N VAL A 289 20.44 16.44 4.55
CA VAL A 289 18.98 16.50 4.60
C VAL A 289 18.58 17.17 5.91
N SER A 290 17.69 18.14 5.84
CA SER A 290 17.17 18.83 7.01
C SER A 290 15.64 18.96 6.94
N VAL A 291 15.04 19.16 8.10
CA VAL A 291 13.63 19.54 8.23
C VAL A 291 13.53 20.74 9.16
N TYR A 292 12.46 21.51 8.98
CA TYR A 292 12.11 22.60 9.85
C TYR A 292 10.76 22.29 10.49
N THR A 293 10.74 22.32 11.82
CA THR A 293 9.54 22.05 12.61
C THR A 293 9.09 23.30 13.34
N LYS A 294 7.80 23.41 13.61
CA LYS A 294 7.20 24.50 14.38
C LYS A 294 6.76 24.04 15.77
N PRO A 295 6.63 24.96 16.75
CA PRO A 295 6.04 24.65 18.05
C PRO A 295 4.64 24.05 17.92
N THR A 296 4.25 23.19 18.86
CA THR A 296 2.94 22.50 18.84
C THR A 296 1.73 23.43 18.92
N ASN A 297 1.92 24.64 19.46
CA ASN A 297 0.90 25.68 19.55
C ASN A 297 0.92 26.66 18.37
N ALA A 298 1.78 26.45 17.38
CA ALA A 298 1.80 27.27 16.18
C ALA A 298 0.51 27.06 15.37
N PRO A 299 0.04 28.08 14.62
CA PRO A 299 -1.11 27.94 13.74
C PRO A 299 -0.91 26.83 12.71
N LYS A 300 -1.97 26.05 12.46
CA LYS A 300 -2.02 25.06 11.38
C LYS A 300 -2.09 25.76 10.01
N SER A 301 -1.54 25.13 8.99
CA SER A 301 -1.64 25.53 7.59
C SER A 301 -1.10 26.94 7.31
N GLN A 302 -0.17 27.40 8.15
CA GLN A 302 0.44 28.73 8.06
C GLN A 302 1.96 28.60 8.05
N LEU A 303 2.60 29.27 7.09
CA LEU A 303 4.06 29.36 6.98
C LEU A 303 4.60 30.67 7.58
N ARG A 304 3.88 31.77 7.32
CA ARG A 304 4.24 33.15 7.69
C ARG A 304 4.11 33.40 9.19
N GLY A 305 5.06 34.09 9.80
CA GLY A 305 5.03 34.45 11.23
C GLY A 305 5.14 33.24 12.17
N VAL A 306 5.62 32.11 11.67
CA VAL A 306 5.84 30.89 12.43
C VAL A 306 7.33 30.75 12.72
N ASN A 307 7.68 30.42 13.97
CA ASN A 307 9.06 30.19 14.35
C ASN A 307 9.49 28.77 13.95
N TRP A 308 10.17 28.65 12.81
CA TRP A 308 10.67 27.40 12.28
C TRP A 308 12.05 27.05 12.85
N THR A 309 12.22 25.83 13.35
CA THR A 309 13.49 25.34 13.91
C THR A 309 14.10 24.30 13.00
N ARG A 310 15.35 24.52 12.56
CA ARG A 310 16.10 23.60 11.70
C ARG A 310 16.61 22.38 12.48
N HIS A 311 16.40 21.19 11.93
CA HIS A 311 16.95 19.93 12.40
C HIS A 311 17.63 19.20 11.24
N VAL A 312 18.91 18.83 11.41
CA VAL A 312 19.59 17.94 10.46
C VAL A 312 19.13 16.52 10.72
N LEU A 313 18.65 15.85 9.68
CA LEU A 313 18.28 14.44 9.75
C LEU A 313 19.45 13.55 9.36
N GLU A 314 20.19 13.94 8.33
CA GLU A 314 21.26 13.12 7.76
C GLU A 314 22.32 13.98 7.06
N ASP A 315 23.56 13.50 7.08
CA ASP A 315 24.65 13.96 6.22
C ASP A 315 25.31 12.75 5.58
N PHE A 316 25.11 12.58 4.26
CA PHE A 316 25.65 11.46 3.51
C PHE A 316 27.19 11.51 3.35
N GLY A 317 27.88 12.52 3.90
CA GLY A 317 29.33 12.57 4.01
C GLY A 317 29.95 13.69 3.17
N PRO A 318 31.27 13.66 2.96
CA PRO A 318 31.99 14.82 2.43
C PRO A 318 31.57 15.17 0.99
N LEU A 319 31.71 16.47 0.69
CA LEU A 319 31.60 17.02 -0.67
C LEU A 319 32.87 16.70 -1.48
N ASN A 320 32.75 16.72 -2.80
CA ASN A 320 33.88 16.61 -3.73
C ASN A 320 34.69 17.93 -3.81
N LYS A 321 35.68 17.97 -4.72
CA LYS A 321 36.55 19.13 -4.93
C LYS A 321 35.82 20.35 -5.54
N GLU A 322 34.69 20.13 -6.21
CA GLU A 322 33.78 21.15 -6.71
C GLU A 322 32.79 21.63 -5.63
N HIS A 323 32.92 21.14 -4.39
CA HIS A 323 32.05 21.46 -3.26
C HIS A 323 30.60 20.98 -3.44
N THR A 324 30.38 19.91 -4.19
CA THR A 324 29.07 19.29 -4.34
C THR A 324 29.05 17.85 -3.82
N GLY A 325 27.84 17.38 -3.55
CA GLY A 325 27.50 16.04 -3.10
C GLY A 325 26.52 15.39 -4.08
N SER A 326 25.52 14.70 -3.52
CA SER A 326 24.69 13.76 -4.27
C SER A 326 23.19 14.06 -4.22
N ILE A 327 22.71 15.02 -3.44
CA ILE A 327 21.27 15.34 -3.36
C ILE A 327 20.91 16.47 -4.33
N HIS A 328 19.94 16.25 -5.21
CA HIS A 328 19.48 17.28 -6.15
C HIS A 328 18.12 17.89 -5.78
N TYR A 329 17.22 17.08 -5.23
CA TYR A 329 15.81 17.45 -5.08
C TYR A 329 15.15 16.77 -3.88
N VAL A 330 14.20 17.47 -3.25
CA VAL A 330 13.28 16.90 -2.25
C VAL A 330 11.83 17.17 -2.64
N VAL A 331 10.94 16.24 -2.28
CA VAL A 331 9.49 16.39 -2.45
C VAL A 331 8.76 15.73 -1.28
N CYS A 332 7.65 16.30 -0.86
CA CYS A 332 6.77 15.77 0.16
C CYS A 332 5.56 15.08 -0.49
N ALA A 333 5.23 13.87 -0.03
CA ALA A 333 4.10 13.11 -0.55
C ALA A 333 3.59 12.09 0.48
N ASP A 334 2.28 11.91 0.56
CA ASP A 334 1.62 10.90 1.40
C ASP A 334 1.69 9.55 0.70
N ILE A 335 2.89 8.96 0.75
CA ILE A 335 3.22 7.77 -0.02
C ILE A 335 2.45 6.59 0.56
N ASP A 336 2.31 6.49 1.89
CA ASP A 336 1.56 5.42 2.55
C ASP A 336 0.09 5.68 2.89
N ASN A 337 -0.43 6.84 2.50
CA ASN A 337 -1.85 7.20 2.54
C ASN A 337 -2.42 7.22 3.98
N ASP A 338 -1.60 7.65 4.96
CA ASP A 338 -2.00 7.79 6.36
C ASP A 338 -2.38 9.24 6.75
N GLY A 339 -2.36 10.13 5.77
CA GLY A 339 -2.62 11.56 5.93
C GLY A 339 -1.40 12.36 6.37
N VAL A 340 -0.22 11.75 6.46
CA VAL A 340 1.04 12.42 6.80
C VAL A 340 2.01 12.28 5.64
N GLU A 341 2.42 13.41 5.06
CA GLU A 341 3.36 13.38 3.94
C GLU A 341 4.77 12.98 4.41
N GLU A 342 5.35 11.99 3.74
CA GLU A 342 6.76 11.63 3.83
C GLU A 342 7.64 12.57 3.00
N LEU A 343 8.91 12.67 3.38
CA LEU A 343 9.95 13.36 2.62
C LEU A 343 10.69 12.36 1.72
N LEU A 344 10.67 12.59 0.41
CA LEU A 344 11.43 11.84 -0.57
C LEU A 344 12.65 12.64 -1.03
N VAL A 345 13.83 12.01 -1.02
CA VAL A 345 15.11 12.64 -1.34
C VAL A 345 15.69 12.00 -2.59
N ALA A 346 15.89 12.81 -3.64
CA ALA A 346 16.47 12.42 -4.91
C ALA A 346 18.01 12.47 -4.87
N LEU A 347 18.62 11.29 -4.92
CA LEU A 347 20.06 11.13 -4.94
C LEU A 347 20.58 10.80 -6.34
N MET A 348 21.42 11.69 -6.86
CA MET A 348 22.03 11.63 -8.18
C MET A 348 22.92 10.40 -8.35
N GLY A 349 23.64 10.00 -7.32
CA GLY A 349 24.80 9.12 -7.40
C GLY A 349 26.07 9.82 -6.92
N SER A 350 27.17 9.08 -6.87
CA SER A 350 28.47 9.62 -6.47
C SER A 350 29.61 8.99 -7.25
N ASP A 351 30.77 9.65 -7.23
CA ASP A 351 32.05 9.13 -7.68
C ASP A 351 33.06 9.18 -6.51
N PRO A 352 33.53 8.04 -5.98
CA PRO A 352 33.21 6.68 -6.39
C PRO A 352 31.73 6.30 -6.13
N PRO A 353 31.17 5.28 -6.82
CA PRO A 353 29.79 4.85 -6.65
C PRO A 353 29.46 4.48 -5.19
N SER A 354 28.32 4.96 -4.69
CA SER A 354 27.78 4.61 -3.38
C SER A 354 26.27 4.38 -3.45
N TRP A 355 25.84 3.23 -2.93
CA TRP A 355 24.43 2.87 -2.82
C TRP A 355 23.66 3.83 -1.89
N GLU A 356 24.31 4.33 -0.84
CA GLU A 356 23.72 5.30 0.10
C GLU A 356 23.42 6.62 -0.59
N LYS A 357 24.25 7.00 -1.57
CA LYS A 357 24.21 8.25 -2.33
C LYS A 357 23.57 8.14 -3.72
N THR A 358 22.87 7.04 -4.01
CA THR A 358 22.21 6.83 -5.31
C THR A 358 20.75 6.40 -5.13
N GLY A 359 19.81 7.08 -5.80
CA GLY A 359 18.40 6.70 -5.83
C GLY A 359 17.48 7.47 -4.88
N VAL A 360 16.51 6.80 -4.25
CA VAL A 360 15.46 7.49 -3.47
C VAL A 360 15.43 7.01 -2.03
N TRP A 361 15.57 7.95 -1.09
CA TRP A 361 15.24 7.74 0.31
C TRP A 361 13.88 8.33 0.63
N CYS A 362 13.12 7.67 1.50
CA CYS A 362 11.86 8.12 2.06
C CYS A 362 12.02 8.24 3.58
N TYR A 363 11.73 9.43 4.10
CA TYR A 363 11.76 9.75 5.53
C TYR A 363 10.33 9.91 6.03
N LYS A 364 9.93 9.07 6.99
CA LYS A 364 8.60 9.13 7.62
C LYS A 364 8.71 9.73 9.03
N PRO A 365 7.97 10.82 9.33
CA PRO A 365 7.94 11.37 10.67
C PRO A 365 7.38 10.35 11.67
N VAL A 366 8.07 10.15 12.78
CA VAL A 366 7.62 9.28 13.89
C VAL A 366 7.33 10.07 15.16
N ASP A 367 7.98 11.23 15.34
CA ASP A 367 7.71 12.19 16.41
C ASP A 367 8.19 13.58 15.93
N LEU A 368 7.30 14.35 15.29
CA LEU A 368 7.63 15.67 14.76
C LEU A 368 8.05 16.67 15.83
N GLN A 369 7.53 16.56 17.06
CA GLN A 369 7.89 17.46 18.16
C GLN A 369 9.37 17.33 18.52
N LYS A 370 9.93 16.13 18.34
CA LYS A 370 11.35 15.83 18.57
C LYS A 370 12.15 15.75 17.28
N ALA A 371 11.56 16.14 16.14
CA ALA A 371 12.12 16.00 14.81
C ALA A 371 12.69 14.58 14.53
N LYS A 372 12.00 13.55 15.00
CA LYS A 372 12.38 12.15 14.76
C LYS A 372 11.70 11.62 13.52
N PHE A 373 12.52 11.06 12.64
CA PHE A 373 12.10 10.44 11.39
C PHE A 373 12.70 9.04 11.31
N SER A 374 11.93 8.10 10.78
CA SER A 374 12.47 6.84 10.27
C SER A 374 12.87 7.04 8.81
N LYS A 375 13.87 6.30 8.32
CA LYS A 375 14.31 6.36 6.92
C LYS A 375 14.28 4.97 6.27
N ARG A 376 13.86 4.91 5.01
CA ARG A 376 13.87 3.68 4.20
C ARG A 376 14.29 3.99 2.76
N LYS A 377 14.98 3.04 2.13
CA LYS A 377 15.36 3.14 0.71
C LYS A 377 14.19 2.66 -0.14
N LEU A 378 13.80 3.43 -1.15
CA LEU A 378 12.75 3.05 -2.11
C LEU A 378 13.33 2.60 -3.46
N SER A 379 14.50 3.12 -3.85
CA SER A 379 15.15 2.78 -5.12
C SER A 379 16.65 3.00 -5.04
N ASP A 380 17.42 2.14 -5.72
CA ASP A 380 18.87 2.26 -5.89
C ASP A 380 19.26 2.84 -7.27
N ASN A 381 18.30 3.10 -8.15
CA ASN A 381 18.55 3.76 -9.44
C ASN A 381 18.66 5.26 -9.25
N SER A 382 19.70 5.89 -9.82
CA SER A 382 19.92 7.34 -9.82
C SER A 382 18.62 8.14 -9.98
N ALA A 383 18.45 9.16 -9.15
CA ALA A 383 17.33 10.08 -9.21
C ALA A 383 17.84 11.52 -9.16
N GLY A 384 17.80 12.20 -10.31
CA GLY A 384 17.99 13.65 -10.38
C GLY A 384 16.73 14.40 -9.99
N ARG A 385 15.56 13.91 -10.39
CA ARG A 385 14.27 14.50 -10.01
C ARG A 385 13.25 13.41 -9.75
N ILE A 386 12.25 13.74 -8.95
CA ILE A 386 11.15 12.85 -8.57
C ILE A 386 9.85 13.53 -8.98
N ALA A 387 8.98 12.79 -9.67
CA ALA A 387 7.60 13.17 -9.96
C ALA A 387 6.65 12.29 -9.15
N ILE A 388 5.64 12.89 -8.54
CA ILE A 388 4.63 12.18 -7.73
C ILE A 388 3.28 12.25 -8.43
N ALA A 389 2.62 11.12 -8.57
CA ALA A 389 1.25 11.05 -9.08
C ALA A 389 0.64 9.67 -8.80
N ASP A 390 -0.67 9.56 -8.86
CA ASP A 390 -1.37 8.28 -8.94
C ASP A 390 -1.45 7.84 -10.42
N PHE A 391 -0.41 7.13 -10.90
CA PHE A 391 -0.30 6.74 -12.31
C PHE A 391 -1.33 5.68 -12.70
N LYS A 392 -2.00 5.02 -11.74
CA LYS A 392 -3.04 4.01 -12.00
C LYS A 392 -4.47 4.49 -11.72
N SER A 393 -4.66 5.69 -11.17
CA SER A 393 -5.97 6.18 -10.71
C SER A 393 -6.62 5.28 -9.65
N THR A 394 -5.80 4.83 -8.69
CA THR A 394 -6.19 3.94 -7.58
C THR A 394 -6.45 4.67 -6.26
N GLY A 395 -6.18 5.97 -6.20
CA GLY A 395 -6.19 6.78 -4.98
C GLY A 395 -4.92 6.66 -4.15
N VAL A 396 -3.88 6.00 -4.67
CA VAL A 396 -2.60 5.80 -3.99
C VAL A 396 -1.49 6.41 -4.83
N LEU A 397 -0.55 7.09 -4.18
CA LEU A 397 0.55 7.75 -4.88
C LEU A 397 1.62 6.75 -5.30
N ASP A 398 2.08 6.94 -6.53
CA ASP A 398 3.26 6.36 -7.14
C ASP A 398 4.34 7.45 -7.29
N TYR A 399 5.55 7.07 -7.70
CA TYR A 399 6.58 8.04 -8.05
C TYR A 399 7.34 7.64 -9.31
N ALA A 400 7.86 8.63 -10.03
CA ALA A 400 8.75 8.42 -11.16
C ALA A 400 10.06 9.17 -10.95
N THR A 401 11.15 8.62 -11.47
CA THR A 401 12.48 9.23 -11.41
C THR A 401 13.11 9.28 -12.78
N ILE A 402 14.05 10.21 -12.95
CA ILE A 402 15.01 10.21 -14.05
C ILE A 402 16.42 10.16 -13.46
N SER A 403 17.32 9.38 -14.06
CA SER A 403 18.73 9.40 -13.68
C SER A 403 19.32 10.80 -13.82
N TYR A 404 20.16 11.21 -12.88
CA TYR A 404 20.96 12.42 -13.05
C TYR A 404 22.17 12.09 -13.92
N SER A 405 22.19 12.63 -15.14
CA SER A 405 23.29 12.43 -16.08
C SER A 405 23.49 13.68 -16.91
N VAL A 406 24.42 14.51 -16.48
CA VAL A 406 24.79 15.78 -17.11
C VAL A 406 26.29 15.74 -17.44
N PRO A 407 26.66 15.63 -18.73
CA PRO A 407 28.05 15.65 -19.17
C PRO A 407 28.79 16.90 -18.65
N GLY A 408 29.99 16.70 -18.11
CA GLY A 408 30.79 17.78 -17.50
C GLY A 408 30.47 18.08 -16.03
N TYR A 409 29.48 17.41 -15.44
CA TYR A 409 29.18 17.49 -14.01
C TYR A 409 29.21 16.10 -13.33
N PHE A 410 28.17 15.29 -13.54
CA PHE A 410 28.07 13.91 -13.06
C PHE A 410 27.22 13.10 -14.04
N VAL A 411 27.70 11.90 -14.39
CA VAL A 411 27.08 11.02 -15.38
C VAL A 411 26.77 9.69 -14.71
N SER A 412 25.49 9.48 -14.37
CA SER A 412 25.04 8.14 -13.94
C SER A 412 25.20 7.15 -15.09
N PRO A 413 25.67 5.92 -14.84
CA PRO A 413 25.65 4.88 -15.87
C PRO A 413 24.20 4.55 -16.25
N ASN A 414 24.00 4.19 -17.53
CA ASN A 414 22.72 3.81 -18.14
C ASN A 414 21.55 4.72 -17.74
N PRO A 415 21.58 6.03 -18.10
CA PRO A 415 20.52 6.96 -17.74
C PRO A 415 19.14 6.48 -18.21
N SER A 416 18.14 6.56 -17.34
CA SER A 416 16.78 6.08 -17.63
C SER A 416 15.70 6.88 -16.91
N ILE A 417 14.47 6.78 -17.40
CA ILE A 417 13.26 7.20 -16.70
C ILE A 417 12.58 5.94 -16.19
N ASN A 418 12.23 5.93 -14.90
CA ASN A 418 11.62 4.80 -14.23
C ASN A 418 10.36 5.27 -13.49
N ALA A 419 9.27 4.53 -13.63
CA ALA A 419 8.09 4.67 -12.79
C ALA A 419 8.10 3.56 -11.74
N PHE A 420 7.74 3.88 -10.51
CA PHE A 420 7.67 2.99 -9.37
C PHE A 420 6.21 2.95 -8.92
N ILE A 421 5.52 1.92 -9.40
CA ILE A 421 4.08 1.77 -9.28
C ILE A 421 3.77 0.94 -8.04
N ASN A 422 2.89 1.42 -7.17
CA ASN A 422 2.48 0.75 -5.96
C ASN A 422 1.96 -0.65 -6.31
N ALA A 423 2.63 -1.66 -5.77
CA ALA A 423 2.41 -3.06 -6.09
C ALA A 423 2.51 -3.90 -4.81
N PRO A 424 1.55 -3.78 -3.88
CA PRO A 424 1.63 -4.43 -2.58
C PRO A 424 1.77 -5.95 -2.64
N ILE A 425 1.12 -6.60 -3.60
CA ILE A 425 1.28 -8.03 -3.86
C ILE A 425 2.52 -8.26 -4.72
N THR A 426 3.52 -8.96 -4.19
CA THR A 426 4.67 -9.42 -4.99
C THR A 426 4.59 -10.93 -5.17
N ALA A 427 5.28 -11.44 -6.20
CA ALA A 427 5.38 -12.86 -6.45
C ALA A 427 6.79 -13.22 -6.92
N GLU A 428 7.27 -14.38 -6.49
CA GLU A 428 8.53 -14.97 -6.96
C GLU A 428 8.35 -16.45 -7.29
N ARG A 429 9.12 -16.92 -8.27
CA ARG A 429 9.18 -18.33 -8.61
C ARG A 429 9.99 -19.06 -7.54
N LEU A 430 9.44 -20.15 -7.01
CA LEU A 430 10.20 -21.13 -6.24
C LEU A 430 10.77 -22.17 -7.23
N ASN A 431 10.17 -23.35 -7.31
CA ASN A 431 10.48 -24.36 -8.31
C ASN A 431 9.34 -24.46 -9.33
N ASP A 432 8.42 -25.39 -9.09
CA ASP A 432 7.17 -25.60 -9.84
C ASP A 432 5.98 -24.87 -9.19
N GLU A 433 6.28 -23.98 -8.25
CA GLU A 433 5.33 -23.26 -7.39
C GLU A 433 5.71 -21.78 -7.33
N VAL A 434 4.75 -20.96 -6.91
CA VAL A 434 4.92 -19.51 -6.77
C VAL A 434 4.76 -19.11 -5.32
N LEU A 435 5.60 -18.21 -4.83
CA LEU A 435 5.41 -17.53 -3.55
C LEU A 435 4.84 -16.14 -3.79
N PHE A 436 3.62 -15.91 -3.32
CA PHE A 436 3.04 -14.58 -3.13
C PHE A 436 3.42 -14.02 -1.77
N ARG A 437 3.80 -12.74 -1.76
CA ARG A 437 3.92 -11.93 -0.54
C ARG A 437 2.89 -10.81 -0.60
N VAL A 438 2.08 -10.68 0.45
CA VAL A 438 1.02 -9.68 0.55
C VAL A 438 1.19 -8.85 1.82
N PRO A 439 0.85 -7.54 1.83
CA PRO A 439 0.83 -6.80 3.08
C PRO A 439 -0.27 -7.35 4.01
N ARG A 440 -0.15 -7.11 5.31
CA ARG A 440 -1.32 -7.19 6.20
C ARG A 440 -2.36 -6.18 5.70
N PRO A 441 -3.66 -6.52 5.61
CA PRO A 441 -4.65 -5.59 5.09
C PRO A 441 -4.70 -4.26 5.83
N THR A 442 -4.50 -4.26 7.16
CA THR A 442 -4.42 -3.06 8.00
C THR A 442 -3.22 -2.16 7.71
N ALA A 443 -2.21 -2.66 7.01
CA ALA A 443 -1.03 -1.93 6.56
C ALA A 443 -0.98 -1.78 5.02
N ALA A 444 -2.04 -2.18 4.32
CA ALA A 444 -2.15 -2.04 2.89
C ALA A 444 -2.62 -0.61 2.56
N PRO A 445 -1.93 0.10 1.66
CA PRO A 445 -2.25 1.50 1.36
C PRO A 445 -3.48 1.68 0.47
N GLY A 446 -3.91 0.61 -0.17
CA GLY A 446 -5.01 0.57 -1.11
C GLY A 446 -5.31 -0.86 -1.51
N ILE A 447 -6.31 -1.00 -2.38
CA ILE A 447 -6.72 -2.28 -2.95
C ILE A 447 -5.69 -2.71 -3.99
N ASP A 448 -5.32 -3.99 -3.97
CA ASP A 448 -4.49 -4.60 -5.01
C ASP A 448 -5.05 -5.95 -5.43
N GLU A 449 -4.97 -6.23 -6.74
CA GLU A 449 -5.47 -7.45 -7.37
C GLU A 449 -4.44 -7.99 -8.36
N VAL A 450 -4.16 -9.29 -8.26
CA VAL A 450 -3.25 -10.00 -9.15
C VAL A 450 -3.92 -11.27 -9.66
N MET A 451 -4.26 -11.31 -10.94
CA MET A 451 -4.64 -12.55 -11.63
C MET A 451 -3.42 -13.46 -11.80
N PHE A 452 -3.56 -14.76 -11.54
CA PHE A 452 -2.43 -15.68 -11.57
C PHE A 452 -2.67 -16.98 -12.34
N LEU A 453 -3.90 -17.50 -12.38
CA LEU A 453 -4.22 -18.76 -13.07
C LEU A 453 -5.59 -18.72 -13.72
N ASP A 454 -5.69 -19.09 -15.00
CA ASP A 454 -6.94 -19.32 -15.70
C ASP A 454 -7.19 -20.83 -15.82
N VAL A 455 -8.18 -21.36 -15.12
CA VAL A 455 -8.44 -22.80 -15.03
C VAL A 455 -9.92 -23.06 -14.76
N ALA A 456 -10.46 -24.12 -15.34
CA ALA A 456 -11.84 -24.58 -15.11
C ALA A 456 -12.89 -23.45 -15.22
N SER A 457 -12.83 -22.69 -16.32
CA SER A 457 -13.71 -21.54 -16.60
C SER A 457 -13.63 -20.44 -15.55
N ARG A 458 -12.52 -20.33 -14.81
CA ARG A 458 -12.28 -19.29 -13.83
C ARG A 458 -10.89 -18.66 -13.96
N LYS A 459 -10.83 -17.33 -13.90
CA LYS A 459 -9.59 -16.59 -13.65
C LYS A 459 -9.45 -16.38 -12.15
N LEU A 460 -8.47 -17.03 -11.56
CA LEU A 460 -8.11 -16.88 -10.16
C LEU A 460 -7.27 -15.62 -9.99
N ALA A 461 -7.67 -14.79 -9.03
CA ALA A 461 -6.93 -13.60 -8.63
C ALA A 461 -6.74 -13.56 -7.12
N LEU A 462 -5.56 -13.15 -6.68
CA LEU A 462 -5.28 -12.82 -5.28
C LEU A 462 -5.60 -11.34 -5.05
N VAL A 463 -6.38 -11.04 -4.03
CA VAL A 463 -6.85 -9.68 -3.73
C VAL A 463 -6.55 -9.32 -2.28
N VAL A 464 -6.05 -8.11 -2.07
CA VAL A 464 -5.92 -7.49 -0.74
C VAL A 464 -6.78 -6.24 -0.70
N VAL A 465 -7.62 -6.13 0.33
CA VAL A 465 -8.53 -4.99 0.54
C VAL A 465 -8.30 -4.43 1.94
N PRO A 466 -7.94 -3.12 2.08
CA PRO A 466 -7.74 -2.49 3.38
C PRO A 466 -9.00 -2.44 4.26
N PRO A 467 -8.90 -2.04 5.54
CA PRO A 467 -10.05 -1.91 6.43
C PRO A 467 -11.13 -0.96 5.92
N HIS A 468 -12.39 -1.31 6.18
CA HIS A 468 -13.56 -0.48 5.88
C HIS A 468 -13.68 -0.01 4.41
N GLN A 469 -13.14 -0.79 3.48
CA GLN A 469 -13.20 -0.51 2.06
C GLN A 469 -14.27 -1.37 1.38
N LYS A 470 -14.75 -0.86 0.24
CA LYS A 470 -15.62 -1.62 -0.67
C LYS A 470 -14.82 -2.13 -1.85
N TYR A 471 -15.16 -3.32 -2.33
CA TYR A 471 -14.55 -3.94 -3.51
C TYR A 471 -15.65 -4.36 -4.48
N ALA A 472 -15.51 -3.95 -5.74
CA ALA A 472 -16.49 -4.24 -6.79
C ALA A 472 -16.38 -5.70 -7.26
N ILE A 473 -17.52 -6.35 -7.43
CA ILE A 473 -17.60 -7.75 -7.84
C ILE A 473 -18.66 -7.95 -8.91
N ALA A 474 -18.36 -8.78 -9.92
CA ALA A 474 -19.33 -9.11 -10.96
C ALA A 474 -20.28 -10.21 -10.50
N GLN A 475 -21.50 -10.21 -11.05
CA GLN A 475 -22.47 -11.27 -10.78
C GLN A 475 -21.91 -12.64 -11.19
N GLY A 476 -21.93 -13.60 -10.27
CA GLY A 476 -21.46 -14.96 -10.52
C GLY A 476 -19.96 -15.18 -10.28
N ASP A 477 -19.22 -14.15 -9.90
CA ASP A 477 -17.89 -14.29 -9.33
C ASP A 477 -17.99 -14.94 -7.94
N GLY A 478 -16.94 -15.68 -7.57
CA GLY A 478 -16.83 -16.30 -6.26
C GLY A 478 -15.66 -15.77 -5.44
N ILE A 479 -15.79 -15.74 -4.12
CA ILE A 479 -14.71 -15.37 -3.19
C ILE A 479 -14.45 -16.53 -2.24
N LYS A 480 -13.16 -16.83 -2.03
CA LYS A 480 -12.67 -17.63 -0.90
C LYS A 480 -11.71 -16.78 -0.07
N VAL A 481 -12.13 -16.43 1.16
CA VAL A 481 -11.31 -15.62 2.06
C VAL A 481 -10.19 -16.47 2.68
N ILE A 482 -8.99 -15.90 2.74
CA ILE A 482 -7.80 -16.53 3.32
C ILE A 482 -7.23 -15.74 4.51
N ALA A 483 -7.62 -14.47 4.68
CA ALA A 483 -7.39 -13.69 5.90
C ALA A 483 -8.46 -12.59 6.04
N GLY A 484 -8.83 -12.24 7.28
CA GLY A 484 -9.83 -11.20 7.57
C GLY A 484 -11.26 -11.61 7.23
N ARG A 485 -12.11 -10.65 6.85
CA ARG A 485 -13.50 -10.92 6.46
C ARG A 485 -14.03 -10.01 5.36
N VAL A 486 -15.00 -10.52 4.61
CA VAL A 486 -15.84 -9.73 3.70
C VAL A 486 -17.31 -9.92 4.05
N THR A 487 -18.09 -8.87 3.83
CA THR A 487 -19.54 -8.85 4.06
C THR A 487 -20.26 -8.26 2.85
N TRP A 488 -21.49 -8.70 2.59
CA TRP A 488 -22.36 -8.10 1.58
C TRP A 488 -23.82 -8.31 1.94
N THR A 489 -24.71 -7.56 1.30
CA THR A 489 -26.16 -7.74 1.44
C THR A 489 -26.71 -8.17 0.09
N ASN A 490 -27.51 -9.23 0.07
CA ASN A 490 -28.12 -9.73 -1.16
C ASN A 490 -29.47 -9.06 -1.46
N ALA A 491 -30.10 -9.45 -2.57
CA ALA A 491 -31.38 -8.87 -3.01
C ALA A 491 -32.55 -9.06 -2.01
N ASN A 492 -32.42 -10.01 -1.07
CA ASN A 492 -33.41 -10.28 -0.02
C ASN A 492 -33.10 -9.54 1.30
N ASP A 493 -32.23 -8.52 1.26
CA ASP A 493 -31.77 -7.77 2.43
C ASP A 493 -31.12 -8.63 3.53
N THR A 494 -30.61 -9.81 3.15
CA THR A 494 -29.86 -10.67 4.06
C THR A 494 -28.38 -10.33 3.97
N THR A 495 -27.77 -10.02 5.11
CA THR A 495 -26.31 -9.82 5.20
C THR A 495 -25.60 -11.16 5.31
N HIS A 496 -24.60 -11.35 4.48
CA HIS A 496 -23.72 -12.52 4.48
C HIS A 496 -22.31 -12.11 4.87
N GLU A 497 -21.59 -13.04 5.49
CA GLU A 497 -20.17 -12.90 5.84
C GLU A 497 -19.38 -14.08 5.27
N ARG A 498 -18.14 -13.84 4.87
CA ARG A 498 -17.14 -14.88 4.57
C ARG A 498 -15.84 -14.57 5.30
N THR A 499 -15.23 -15.62 5.83
CA THR A 499 -13.97 -15.63 6.58
C THR A 499 -13.12 -16.83 6.13
N ILE A 500 -12.04 -17.14 6.84
CA ILE A 500 -11.11 -18.22 6.53
C ILE A 500 -11.80 -19.60 6.47
N ALA A 501 -12.88 -19.82 7.22
CA ALA A 501 -13.66 -21.04 7.15
C ALA A 501 -15.11 -20.80 7.60
N THR A 502 -16.04 -21.60 7.06
CA THR A 502 -17.43 -21.65 7.52
C THR A 502 -17.60 -22.63 8.69
N ALA A 503 -18.83 -22.86 9.15
CA ALA A 503 -19.14 -23.76 10.26
C ALA A 503 -18.67 -25.21 9.97
N PRO A 504 -18.15 -25.94 10.98
CA PRO A 504 -17.67 -27.31 10.82
C PRO A 504 -18.67 -28.23 10.12
N PHE A 505 -18.17 -29.10 9.25
CA PHE A 505 -18.97 -30.10 8.52
C PHE A 505 -20.13 -29.54 7.68
N THR A 506 -20.13 -28.24 7.34
CA THR A 506 -21.11 -27.61 6.44
C THR A 506 -20.50 -27.26 5.08
N ALA A 507 -21.33 -26.88 4.11
CA ALA A 507 -20.89 -26.35 2.82
C ALA A 507 -21.68 -25.08 2.47
N VAL A 508 -20.98 -24.08 1.96
CA VAL A 508 -21.56 -22.77 1.61
C VAL A 508 -21.09 -22.32 0.24
N SER A 509 -21.95 -21.59 -0.47
CA SER A 509 -21.60 -21.01 -1.77
C SER A 509 -20.46 -20.00 -1.62
N THR A 510 -19.47 -20.07 -2.50
CA THR A 510 -18.45 -19.01 -2.67
C THR A 510 -18.95 -17.90 -3.59
N LYS A 511 -20.01 -18.14 -4.39
CA LYS A 511 -20.60 -17.10 -5.26
C LYS A 511 -21.15 -15.95 -4.43
N ILE A 512 -20.92 -14.74 -4.94
CA ILE A 512 -21.41 -13.50 -4.33
C ILE A 512 -22.63 -13.00 -5.10
N ASP A 513 -23.72 -12.75 -4.38
CA ASP A 513 -25.02 -12.27 -4.86
C ASP A 513 -25.36 -10.88 -4.31
N ALA A 514 -24.33 -10.02 -4.19
CA ALA A 514 -24.45 -8.66 -3.66
C ALA A 514 -25.40 -7.80 -4.51
N LYS A 515 -26.43 -7.22 -3.87
CA LYS A 515 -27.46 -6.42 -4.55
C LYS A 515 -26.92 -5.15 -5.20
N ASP A 516 -25.82 -4.61 -4.67
CA ASP A 516 -25.14 -3.41 -5.14
C ASP A 516 -23.87 -3.72 -5.94
N GLY A 517 -23.55 -5.00 -6.17
CA GLY A 517 -22.34 -5.43 -6.86
C GLY A 517 -21.04 -5.21 -6.07
N HIS A 518 -21.10 -5.12 -4.74
CA HIS A 518 -19.92 -4.89 -3.91
C HIS A 518 -19.85 -5.82 -2.69
N VAL A 519 -18.62 -6.06 -2.23
CA VAL A 519 -18.33 -6.59 -0.89
C VAL A 519 -17.61 -5.54 -0.05
N TYR A 520 -17.72 -5.67 1.27
CA TYR A 520 -17.21 -4.70 2.25
C TYR A 520 -16.33 -5.38 3.28
N THR A 521 -15.16 -4.81 3.55
CA THR A 521 -14.28 -5.24 4.65
C THR A 521 -14.61 -4.52 5.95
N GLN A 522 -14.16 -5.08 7.06
CA GLN A 522 -14.30 -4.50 8.40
C GLN A 522 -12.95 -3.99 8.91
N ALA A 523 -12.78 -3.84 10.23
CA ALA A 523 -11.59 -3.22 10.85
C ALA A 523 -10.27 -3.95 10.54
N GLU A 524 -10.33 -5.24 10.25
CA GLU A 524 -9.16 -6.04 9.94
C GLU A 524 -8.80 -6.12 8.45
N GLY A 525 -9.64 -5.57 7.56
CA GLY A 525 -9.50 -5.73 6.11
C GLY A 525 -9.72 -7.18 5.64
N ALA A 526 -9.26 -7.52 4.43
CA ALA A 526 -9.31 -8.90 3.94
C ALA A 526 -8.20 -9.23 2.91
N VAL A 527 -7.82 -10.51 2.86
CA VAL A 527 -7.11 -11.14 1.75
C VAL A 527 -7.94 -12.32 1.26
N PHE A 528 -8.17 -12.42 -0.05
CA PHE A 528 -8.99 -13.49 -0.62
C PHE A 528 -8.58 -13.89 -2.04
N VAL A 529 -8.95 -15.11 -2.41
CA VAL A 529 -8.92 -15.57 -3.80
C VAL A 529 -10.27 -15.27 -4.44
N LEU A 530 -10.24 -14.50 -5.52
CA LEU A 530 -11.37 -14.17 -6.36
C LEU A 530 -11.39 -15.09 -7.58
N MET A 531 -12.56 -15.67 -7.86
CA MET A 531 -12.80 -16.61 -8.93
C MET A 531 -13.69 -15.96 -10.00
N LYS A 532 -13.06 -15.20 -10.90
CA LYS A 532 -13.76 -14.50 -11.99
C LYS A 532 -14.19 -15.47 -13.06
N HIS A 533 -15.35 -15.25 -13.69
CA HIS A 533 -15.75 -16.04 -14.86
C HIS A 533 -14.71 -15.97 -15.99
N SER A 534 -14.44 -17.11 -16.64
CA SER A 534 -13.53 -17.22 -17.79
C SER A 534 -14.17 -17.98 -18.94
N THR A 535 -13.90 -17.51 -20.15
CA THR A 535 -14.25 -18.20 -21.41
C THR A 535 -13.03 -18.82 -22.09
N THR A 536 -11.84 -18.72 -21.49
CA THR A 536 -10.56 -19.10 -22.11
C THR A 536 -9.97 -20.39 -21.54
N SER A 537 -10.54 -20.96 -20.48
CA SER A 537 -10.08 -22.20 -19.82
C SER A 537 -11.14 -23.31 -19.82
N GLY A 538 -11.80 -23.51 -20.97
CA GLY A 538 -12.84 -24.51 -21.17
C GLY A 538 -14.21 -24.12 -20.59
N ALA A 539 -15.16 -25.05 -20.62
CA ALA A 539 -16.50 -24.93 -20.06
C ALA A 539 -16.95 -26.28 -19.46
N PRO A 540 -17.56 -26.32 -18.27
CA PRO A 540 -18.05 -27.57 -17.69
C PRO A 540 -19.30 -28.09 -18.44
N PRO A 541 -19.58 -29.41 -18.40
CA PRO A 541 -18.81 -30.45 -17.74
C PRO A 541 -17.55 -30.85 -18.52
N TYR A 542 -16.47 -31.16 -17.79
CA TYR A 542 -15.19 -31.56 -18.39
C TYR A 542 -15.10 -33.07 -18.53
N SER A 543 -15.04 -33.59 -19.75
CA SER A 543 -14.97 -35.02 -20.04
C SER A 543 -13.55 -35.56 -20.20
N ASN A 544 -12.55 -34.69 -20.26
CA ASN A 544 -11.13 -35.06 -20.32
C ASN A 544 -10.23 -33.91 -19.84
N MET A 545 -9.02 -34.24 -19.40
CA MET A 545 -8.08 -33.25 -18.85
C MET A 545 -7.58 -32.21 -19.84
N LYS A 546 -7.69 -32.42 -21.17
CA LYS A 546 -7.32 -31.37 -22.14
C LYS A 546 -8.25 -30.16 -22.09
N GLN A 547 -9.51 -30.37 -21.69
CA GLN A 547 -10.47 -29.27 -21.50
C GLN A 547 -10.20 -28.47 -20.22
N LEU A 548 -9.34 -28.97 -19.34
CA LEU A 548 -8.94 -28.36 -18.08
C LEU A 548 -7.55 -27.72 -18.15
N ALA A 549 -6.96 -27.57 -19.33
CA ALA A 549 -5.68 -26.89 -19.48
C ALA A 549 -5.67 -25.54 -18.76
N ALA A 550 -4.70 -25.35 -17.86
CA ALA A 550 -4.56 -24.13 -17.10
C ALA A 550 -3.60 -23.17 -17.80
N HIS A 551 -3.89 -21.87 -17.72
CA HIS A 551 -3.08 -20.83 -18.35
C HIS A 551 -2.53 -19.86 -17.31
N ASN A 552 -1.26 -19.52 -17.45
CA ASN A 552 -0.59 -18.52 -16.63
C ASN A 552 -1.15 -17.12 -16.94
N LEU A 553 -1.48 -16.35 -15.89
CA LEU A 553 -1.99 -14.97 -16.01
C LEU A 553 -1.01 -13.90 -15.48
N PHE A 554 0.20 -14.26 -15.05
CA PHE A 554 1.22 -13.31 -14.65
C PHE A 554 1.59 -12.41 -15.84
N ASN A 555 1.50 -11.10 -15.63
CA ASN A 555 1.78 -10.09 -16.64
C ASN A 555 3.15 -9.44 -16.43
N SER A 556 3.42 -8.35 -17.16
CA SER A 556 4.67 -7.59 -17.10
C SER A 556 5.04 -7.01 -15.73
N ARG A 557 4.12 -7.00 -14.75
CA ARG A 557 4.40 -6.63 -13.35
C ARG A 557 5.39 -7.59 -12.68
N PHE A 558 5.43 -8.84 -13.11
CA PHE A 558 6.22 -9.89 -12.46
C PHE A 558 7.47 -10.24 -13.27
N PRO A 559 8.51 -10.82 -12.63
CA PRO A 559 9.67 -11.36 -13.31
C PRO A 559 9.34 -12.27 -14.52
N LYS A 560 10.22 -12.26 -15.53
CA LYS A 560 10.01 -12.99 -16.80
C LYS A 560 9.95 -14.50 -16.64
N ASP A 561 10.68 -15.05 -15.67
CA ASP A 561 10.63 -16.47 -15.34
C ASP A 561 9.23 -16.87 -14.84
N LEU A 562 8.57 -16.06 -14.01
CA LEU A 562 7.17 -16.24 -13.61
C LEU A 562 6.20 -16.15 -14.80
N GLN A 563 6.37 -15.15 -15.67
CA GLN A 563 5.53 -15.00 -16.88
C GLN A 563 5.60 -16.23 -17.80
N HIS A 564 6.73 -16.94 -17.81
CA HIS A 564 6.94 -18.11 -18.65
C HIS A 564 6.70 -19.45 -17.92
N MET A 565 6.29 -19.44 -16.66
CA MET A 565 5.91 -20.67 -15.96
C MET A 565 4.66 -21.31 -16.58
N SER A 566 4.61 -22.65 -16.54
CA SER A 566 3.44 -23.44 -16.89
C SER A 566 2.95 -24.22 -15.67
N PHE A 567 1.64 -24.44 -15.62
CA PHE A 567 0.98 -25.14 -14.50
C PHE A 567 0.25 -26.38 -15.04
N PRO A 568 0.98 -27.47 -15.36
CA PRO A 568 0.38 -28.66 -15.92
C PRO A 568 -0.40 -29.45 -14.86
N TRP A 569 -1.49 -30.08 -15.30
CA TRP A 569 -2.10 -31.16 -14.55
C TRP A 569 -1.23 -32.41 -14.65
N VAL A 570 -0.77 -32.92 -13.51
CA VAL A 570 0.02 -34.14 -13.41
C VAL A 570 -0.85 -35.20 -12.75
N LYS A 571 -0.89 -36.39 -13.34
CA LYS A 571 -1.64 -37.50 -12.74
C LYS A 571 -1.00 -37.87 -11.41
N VAL A 572 -1.80 -38.12 -10.39
CA VAL A 572 -1.29 -38.29 -9.04
C VAL A 572 -0.34 -39.49 -8.94
N GLU A 573 -0.57 -40.57 -9.69
CA GLU A 573 0.36 -41.71 -9.74
C GLU A 573 1.79 -41.35 -10.19
N ASP A 574 1.95 -40.24 -10.92
CA ASP A 574 3.23 -39.75 -11.45
C ASP A 574 3.89 -38.70 -10.52
N ARG A 575 3.24 -38.33 -9.41
CA ARG A 575 3.83 -37.38 -8.44
C ARG A 575 4.90 -38.07 -7.59
N PRO A 576 6.00 -37.37 -7.23
CA PRO A 576 7.07 -37.96 -6.42
C PRO A 576 6.60 -38.51 -5.07
N TRP A 577 5.56 -37.90 -4.49
CA TRP A 577 5.00 -38.29 -3.20
C TRP A 577 3.99 -39.44 -3.29
N ALA A 578 3.62 -39.91 -4.50
CA ALA A 578 2.65 -40.99 -4.66
C ALA A 578 3.16 -42.35 -4.18
N ASN A 579 4.49 -42.56 -4.21
CA ASN A 579 5.15 -43.77 -3.72
C ASN A 579 4.51 -45.09 -4.21
N GLY A 580 4.05 -45.10 -5.46
CA GLY A 580 3.39 -46.25 -6.09
C GLY A 580 1.88 -46.40 -5.84
N GLY A 581 1.26 -45.46 -5.12
CA GLY A 581 -0.19 -45.36 -4.92
C GLY A 581 -0.96 -44.79 -6.14
N PHE A 582 -2.29 -44.77 -6.02
CA PHE A 582 -3.22 -44.13 -6.97
C PHE A 582 -3.17 -44.62 -8.44
N LYS A 583 -2.63 -45.83 -8.67
CA LYS A 583 -2.42 -46.35 -10.01
C LYS A 583 -3.70 -46.45 -10.83
N GLY A 584 -3.67 -45.95 -12.07
CA GLY A 584 -4.77 -46.05 -13.02
C GLY A 584 -6.00 -45.18 -12.68
N LEU A 585 -5.95 -44.33 -11.65
CA LEU A 585 -7.05 -43.45 -11.28
C LEU A 585 -7.03 -42.16 -12.11
N GLU A 586 -8.20 -41.70 -12.55
CA GLU A 586 -8.37 -40.36 -13.14
C GLU A 586 -8.33 -39.29 -12.03
N PHE A 587 -7.20 -39.19 -11.34
CA PHE A 587 -6.92 -38.31 -10.22
C PHE A 587 -5.68 -37.46 -10.55
N TYR A 588 -5.82 -36.15 -10.60
CA TYR A 588 -4.77 -35.23 -11.04
C TYR A 588 -4.55 -34.11 -10.02
N ASN A 589 -3.32 -33.58 -10.02
CA ASN A 589 -2.89 -32.48 -9.17
C ASN A 589 -2.16 -31.41 -10.00
N LEU A 590 -2.42 -30.15 -9.69
CA LEU A 590 -1.70 -28.99 -10.22
C LEU A 590 -1.01 -28.30 -9.03
N THR A 591 0.30 -28.06 -9.17
CA THR A 591 1.16 -27.52 -8.10
C THR A 591 0.82 -26.09 -7.73
N GLY A 592 1.21 -25.70 -6.52
CA GLY A 592 0.52 -24.65 -5.81
C GLY A 592 1.18 -23.28 -5.78
N PHE A 593 0.59 -22.49 -4.89
CA PHE A 593 0.88 -21.09 -4.64
C PHE A 593 0.96 -20.91 -3.11
N TYR A 594 2.12 -20.51 -2.61
CA TYR A 594 2.24 -20.05 -1.23
C TYR A 594 1.78 -18.60 -1.15
N VAL A 595 1.06 -18.26 -0.07
CA VAL A 595 0.73 -16.87 0.26
C VAL A 595 1.28 -16.57 1.65
N ARG A 596 2.14 -15.57 1.75
CA ARG A 596 2.77 -15.13 3.00
C ARG A 596 2.59 -13.64 3.23
N TYR A 597 2.68 -13.19 4.48
CA TYR A 597 2.79 -11.76 4.75
C TYR A 597 4.17 -11.22 4.31
N ALA A 598 4.18 -10.03 3.74
CA ALA A 598 5.37 -9.36 3.21
C ALA A 598 6.19 -8.60 4.27
N ASP A 599 5.74 -8.59 5.53
CA ASP A 599 6.51 -8.02 6.63
C ASP A 599 7.57 -9.02 7.14
N ASP A 600 8.39 -8.58 8.10
CA ASP A 600 9.53 -9.35 8.60
C ASP A 600 9.14 -10.67 9.28
N SER A 601 7.84 -10.91 9.57
CA SER A 601 7.39 -12.21 10.09
C SER A 601 7.50 -13.31 9.05
N ASP A 602 7.33 -12.98 7.77
CA ASP A 602 7.16 -13.94 6.68
C ASP A 602 6.14 -15.05 6.98
N ASP A 603 5.14 -14.72 7.80
CA ASP A 603 4.11 -15.65 8.28
C ASP A 603 3.36 -16.26 7.09
N LEU A 604 3.18 -17.59 7.13
CA LEU A 604 2.33 -18.29 6.17
C LEU A 604 0.86 -17.90 6.40
N ILE A 605 0.18 -17.45 5.34
CA ILE A 605 -1.28 -17.30 5.35
C ILE A 605 -1.89 -18.64 4.96
N CYS A 606 -1.56 -19.13 3.77
CA CYS A 606 -1.95 -20.46 3.31
C CYS A 606 -1.06 -20.95 2.16
N HIS A 607 -1.09 -22.26 1.92
CA HIS A 607 -0.67 -22.87 0.66
C HIS A 607 -1.92 -23.26 -0.15
N ILE A 608 -1.91 -23.01 -1.45
CA ILE A 608 -3.05 -23.23 -2.35
C ILE A 608 -2.63 -24.18 -3.46
N GLN A 609 -3.36 -25.27 -3.68
CA GLN A 609 -3.14 -26.17 -4.82
C GLN A 609 -4.47 -26.69 -5.37
N LEU A 610 -4.45 -27.31 -6.55
CA LEU A 610 -5.67 -27.75 -7.24
C LEU A 610 -5.65 -29.24 -7.56
N TRP A 611 -6.85 -29.81 -7.63
CA TRP A 611 -7.07 -31.24 -7.79
C TRP A 611 -8.25 -31.51 -8.72
N THR A 612 -8.21 -32.68 -9.37
CA THR A 612 -9.37 -33.20 -10.11
C THR A 612 -9.59 -34.67 -9.86
N ALA A 613 -10.85 -35.10 -9.83
CA ALA A 613 -11.22 -36.51 -9.69
C ALA A 613 -12.29 -36.88 -10.72
N GLY A 614 -12.07 -37.98 -11.44
CA GLY A 614 -13.03 -38.53 -12.37
C GLY A 614 -14.24 -39.20 -11.70
N VAL A 615 -15.26 -39.55 -12.50
CA VAL A 615 -16.48 -40.20 -11.98
C VAL A 615 -16.13 -41.46 -11.17
N GLY A 616 -16.61 -41.52 -9.93
CA GLY A 616 -16.38 -42.65 -9.02
C GLY A 616 -14.95 -42.78 -8.46
N VAL A 617 -14.06 -41.82 -8.73
CA VAL A 617 -12.70 -41.80 -8.17
C VAL A 617 -12.73 -41.30 -6.73
N SER A 618 -11.99 -41.98 -5.86
CA SER A 618 -11.64 -41.49 -4.51
C SER A 618 -10.23 -40.93 -4.52
N ALA A 619 -10.03 -39.77 -3.88
CA ALA A 619 -8.72 -39.17 -3.63
C ALA A 619 -7.91 -39.90 -2.54
N GLY A 620 -8.48 -40.96 -1.94
CA GLY A 620 -7.85 -41.78 -0.90
C GLY A 620 -8.05 -41.20 0.50
N PHE A 621 -8.48 -42.04 1.43
CA PHE A 621 -8.62 -41.65 2.84
C PHE A 621 -7.25 -41.40 3.47
N HIS A 622 -7.07 -40.21 4.03
CA HIS A 622 -5.87 -39.77 4.74
C HIS A 622 -6.24 -38.92 5.97
N ASN A 623 -5.27 -38.55 6.80
CA ASN A 623 -5.52 -37.86 8.07
C ASN A 623 -4.44 -36.85 8.48
N HIS A 624 -3.57 -36.45 7.55
CA HIS A 624 -2.55 -35.39 7.71
C HIS A 624 -1.58 -35.59 8.89
N THR A 625 -1.20 -36.83 9.19
CA THR A 625 -0.20 -37.10 10.25
C THR A 625 1.23 -36.73 9.87
N ASP A 626 1.49 -36.48 8.59
CA ASP A 626 2.79 -36.18 8.00
C ASP A 626 3.13 -34.68 8.00
N LYS A 627 2.13 -33.79 7.96
CA LYS A 627 2.32 -32.33 7.97
C LYS A 627 1.14 -31.64 8.65
N SER A 628 1.43 -30.62 9.46
CA SER A 628 0.42 -29.90 10.25
C SER A 628 -0.17 -28.71 9.49
N PHE A 629 -1.48 -28.74 9.24
CA PHE A 629 -2.26 -27.63 8.69
C PHE A 629 -3.78 -27.84 8.90
N CYS A 630 -4.53 -26.74 8.80
CA CYS A 630 -5.99 -26.73 8.73
C CYS A 630 -6.40 -26.55 7.25
N GLU A 631 -7.06 -27.53 6.64
CA GLU A 631 -7.43 -27.46 5.22
C GLU A 631 -8.90 -27.15 5.00
N ILE A 632 -9.17 -26.33 3.98
CA ILE A 632 -10.51 -26.07 3.46
C ILE A 632 -10.47 -26.25 1.95
N HIS A 633 -11.44 -26.98 1.39
CA HIS A 633 -11.57 -27.12 -0.05
C HIS A 633 -12.68 -26.25 -0.61
N ALA A 634 -12.41 -25.63 -1.76
CA ALA A 634 -13.41 -24.91 -2.56
C ALA A 634 -13.58 -25.61 -3.91
N CYS A 635 -14.77 -26.14 -4.16
CA CYS A 635 -15.16 -26.77 -5.41
C CYS A 635 -15.41 -25.69 -6.46
N ILE A 636 -14.71 -25.73 -7.60
CA ILE A 636 -15.04 -24.88 -8.76
C ILE A 636 -16.16 -25.56 -9.55
N VAL A 637 -16.00 -26.86 -9.83
CA VAL A 637 -16.95 -27.69 -10.59
C VAL A 637 -17.08 -29.05 -9.95
N ASN A 638 -18.32 -29.50 -9.76
CA ASN A 638 -18.69 -30.82 -9.32
C ASN A 638 -19.25 -31.60 -10.53
N GLY A 639 -18.44 -32.48 -11.10
CA GLY A 639 -18.72 -33.15 -12.37
C GLY A 639 -20.03 -33.94 -12.38
N THR A 640 -20.47 -34.43 -11.22
CA THR A 640 -21.71 -35.22 -11.08
C THR A 640 -22.79 -34.54 -10.25
N GLY A 641 -22.49 -33.39 -9.63
CA GLY A 641 -23.31 -32.77 -8.59
C GLY A 641 -23.35 -33.53 -7.26
N LYS A 642 -22.57 -34.62 -7.13
CA LYS A 642 -22.54 -35.50 -5.94
C LYS A 642 -21.14 -35.71 -5.36
N GLY A 643 -20.10 -35.13 -5.97
CA GLY A 643 -18.75 -35.14 -5.42
C GLY A 643 -18.65 -34.33 -4.12
N GLY A 644 -17.71 -34.66 -3.26
CA GLY A 644 -17.48 -33.90 -2.03
C GLY A 644 -16.61 -34.63 -1.02
N MET A 645 -16.63 -34.13 0.22
CA MET A 645 -15.77 -34.60 1.30
C MET A 645 -16.46 -35.65 2.15
N TYR A 646 -15.77 -36.74 2.44
CA TYR A 646 -16.23 -37.82 3.31
C TYR A 646 -15.24 -38.03 4.45
N TRP A 647 -15.73 -38.34 5.64
CA TRP A 647 -14.91 -38.55 6.83
C TRP A 647 -15.43 -39.72 7.67
N ALA A 648 -14.52 -40.44 8.30
CA ALA A 648 -14.82 -41.54 9.20
C ALA A 648 -15.56 -41.04 10.45
N THR A 649 -16.60 -41.78 10.86
CA THR A 649 -17.42 -41.51 12.05
C THR A 649 -17.09 -42.44 13.22
N VAL A 650 -16.08 -43.30 13.03
CA VAL A 650 -15.54 -44.23 14.02
C VAL A 650 -14.13 -43.81 14.44
N GLU A 651 -13.63 -44.39 15.52
CA GLU A 651 -12.23 -44.21 15.95
C GLU A 651 -11.24 -44.63 14.86
N ASP A 652 -10.07 -43.99 14.84
CA ASP A 652 -9.09 -44.12 13.74
C ASP A 652 -8.60 -45.56 13.56
N GLU A 653 -8.53 -46.36 14.63
CA GLU A 653 -8.12 -47.77 14.61
C GLU A 653 -9.19 -48.71 14.03
N LEU A 654 -10.45 -48.27 13.97
CA LEU A 654 -11.58 -49.05 13.48
C LEU A 654 -11.88 -48.82 12.00
N PHE A 655 -11.14 -47.92 11.35
CA PHE A 655 -11.27 -47.56 9.96
C PHE A 655 -10.06 -48.05 9.14
N ASP A 656 -10.30 -48.84 8.09
CA ASP A 656 -9.25 -49.26 7.14
C ASP A 656 -9.27 -48.31 5.93
N PRO A 657 -8.32 -47.35 5.82
CA PRO A 657 -8.30 -46.40 4.70
C PRO A 657 -7.99 -47.05 3.35
N ALA A 658 -7.42 -48.26 3.32
CA ALA A 658 -7.17 -49.01 2.09
C ALA A 658 -8.42 -49.77 1.61
N LYS A 659 -9.37 -50.05 2.51
CA LYS A 659 -10.65 -50.72 2.23
C LYS A 659 -11.78 -50.03 3.01
N PRO A 660 -12.12 -48.79 2.63
CA PRO A 660 -13.10 -48.00 3.36
C PRO A 660 -14.48 -48.67 3.30
N ASP A 661 -15.10 -48.83 4.47
CA ASP A 661 -16.45 -49.38 4.65
C ASP A 661 -17.47 -48.23 4.66
N GLU A 662 -18.45 -48.28 3.74
CA GLU A 662 -19.45 -47.21 3.55
C GLU A 662 -20.28 -46.94 4.81
N ASP A 663 -20.42 -47.92 5.71
CA ASP A 663 -21.16 -47.76 6.98
C ASP A 663 -20.35 -47.01 8.07
N LYS A 664 -19.05 -46.79 7.85
CA LYS A 664 -18.12 -46.19 8.84
C LYS A 664 -17.71 -44.76 8.53
N TYR A 665 -18.23 -44.19 7.45
CA TYR A 665 -17.99 -42.81 7.10
C TYR A 665 -19.27 -42.12 6.66
N THR A 666 -19.29 -40.80 6.80
CA THR A 666 -20.34 -39.95 6.24
C THR A 666 -19.71 -38.89 5.36
N GLY A 667 -20.50 -38.04 4.73
CA GLY A 667 -19.95 -37.01 3.87
C GLY A 667 -20.90 -35.89 3.55
N ILE A 668 -20.31 -34.86 2.94
CA ILE A 668 -20.99 -33.67 2.45
C ILE A 668 -20.65 -33.48 0.98
N ALA A 669 -21.69 -33.36 0.16
CA ALA A 669 -21.51 -32.90 -1.22
C ALA A 669 -21.04 -31.45 -1.20
N VAL A 670 -20.04 -31.11 -2.02
CA VAL A 670 -19.55 -29.74 -2.17
C VAL A 670 -19.91 -29.27 -3.57
N PRO A 671 -21.04 -28.55 -3.76
CA PRO A 671 -21.53 -28.17 -5.08
C PRO A 671 -20.59 -27.23 -5.83
N ASP A 672 -20.87 -26.98 -7.11
CA ASP A 672 -20.19 -25.96 -7.91
C ASP A 672 -20.07 -24.63 -7.14
N MET A 673 -18.87 -24.05 -7.16
CA MET A 673 -18.57 -22.77 -6.53
C MET A 673 -19.02 -22.73 -5.06
N SER A 674 -18.63 -23.75 -4.30
CA SER A 674 -18.91 -23.87 -2.86
C SER A 674 -17.66 -24.33 -2.12
N GLU A 675 -17.55 -23.93 -0.86
CA GLU A 675 -16.50 -24.38 0.06
C GLU A 675 -17.12 -25.16 1.22
N HIS A 676 -16.36 -26.09 1.83
CA HIS A 676 -16.79 -26.77 3.06
C HIS A 676 -16.15 -26.16 4.31
N GLY A 677 -16.72 -26.42 5.48
CA GLY A 677 -16.15 -26.03 6.76
C GLY A 677 -15.14 -27.06 7.31
N PRO A 678 -14.55 -26.78 8.48
CA PRO A 678 -13.56 -27.65 9.12
C PRO A 678 -14.02 -29.11 9.25
N LEU A 679 -13.11 -30.04 8.98
CA LEU A 679 -13.29 -31.49 9.19
C LEU A 679 -12.35 -32.05 10.27
N TRP A 680 -11.35 -31.27 10.70
CA TRP A 680 -10.47 -31.68 11.79
C TRP A 680 -11.21 -31.66 13.13
N ARG A 681 -10.69 -32.43 14.09
CA ARG A 681 -11.23 -32.49 15.45
C ARG A 681 -10.86 -31.20 16.19
N THR A 682 -11.84 -30.61 16.87
CA THR A 682 -11.68 -29.39 17.66
C THR A 682 -12.04 -29.62 19.13
N SER A 683 -11.55 -28.73 20.00
CA SER A 683 -12.09 -28.57 21.35
C SER A 683 -13.48 -27.92 21.32
N GLU A 684 -14.13 -27.84 22.48
CA GLU A 684 -15.43 -27.17 22.65
C GLU A 684 -15.45 -25.69 22.19
N ASP A 685 -14.28 -25.03 22.25
CA ASP A 685 -14.10 -23.65 21.81
C ASP A 685 -13.49 -23.55 20.40
N GLY A 686 -13.44 -24.63 19.63
CA GLY A 686 -12.97 -24.59 18.24
C GLY A 686 -11.45 -24.57 18.07
N LEU A 687 -10.66 -24.64 19.15
CA LEU A 687 -9.21 -24.86 19.04
C LEU A 687 -8.94 -26.23 18.37
N PRO A 688 -8.01 -26.32 17.40
CA PRO A 688 -7.67 -27.59 16.76
C PRO A 688 -7.03 -28.54 17.77
N LEU A 689 -7.48 -29.79 17.81
CA LEU A 689 -6.79 -30.81 18.59
C LEU A 689 -5.48 -31.16 17.89
N LEU A 690 -4.41 -31.31 18.67
CA LEU A 690 -3.08 -31.65 18.17
C LEU A 690 -2.72 -33.08 18.59
N ARG A 691 -2.06 -33.80 17.69
CA ARG A 691 -1.44 -35.09 18.00
C ARG A 691 -0.12 -34.88 18.73
N SER A 692 0.45 -35.96 19.26
CA SER A 692 1.75 -35.93 19.95
C SER A 692 2.92 -35.50 19.07
N ASN A 693 2.77 -35.55 17.74
CA ASN A 693 3.74 -35.07 16.76
C ASN A 693 3.44 -33.66 16.23
N ASP A 694 2.59 -32.89 16.94
CA ASP A 694 2.21 -31.50 16.62
C ASP A 694 1.46 -31.32 15.28
N THR A 695 0.84 -32.41 14.78
CA THR A 695 -0.09 -32.33 13.65
C THR A 695 -1.52 -32.08 14.10
N VAL A 696 -2.26 -31.26 13.35
CA VAL A 696 -3.71 -31.12 13.52
C VAL A 696 -4.37 -32.48 13.38
N ASN A 697 -5.22 -32.82 14.33
CA ASN A 697 -5.86 -34.13 14.41
C ASN A 697 -7.11 -34.18 13.51
N TYR A 698 -7.03 -34.93 12.42
CA TYR A 698 -8.16 -35.25 11.55
C TYR A 698 -8.65 -36.69 11.78
N PRO A 699 -9.97 -36.94 11.62
CA PRO A 699 -10.42 -38.29 11.27
C PRO A 699 -9.87 -38.66 9.88
N TRP A 700 -9.89 -39.95 9.53
CA TRP A 700 -9.69 -40.34 8.14
C TRP A 700 -10.73 -39.66 7.24
N HIS A 701 -10.29 -38.99 6.18
CA HIS A 701 -11.17 -38.30 5.25
C HIS A 701 -10.63 -38.31 3.81
N ALA A 702 -11.52 -38.09 2.83
CA ALA A 702 -11.19 -38.04 1.41
C ALA A 702 -12.20 -37.20 0.61
N TRP A 703 -11.75 -36.63 -0.51
CA TRP A 703 -12.67 -36.26 -1.59
C TRP A 703 -13.09 -37.52 -2.35
N ILE A 704 -14.39 -37.72 -2.56
CA ILE A 704 -14.93 -38.81 -3.37
C ILE A 704 -15.83 -38.22 -4.44
N ALA A 705 -15.50 -38.47 -5.71
CA ALA A 705 -16.32 -38.08 -6.83
C ALA A 705 -17.58 -38.95 -6.91
N GLY A 706 -18.71 -38.33 -7.29
CA GLY A 706 -19.98 -39.04 -7.35
C GLY A 706 -19.94 -40.22 -8.32
N LYS A 707 -20.59 -41.33 -7.93
CA LYS A 707 -20.82 -42.48 -8.82
C LYS A 707 -21.95 -42.12 -9.80
N SER A 708 -21.76 -42.41 -11.09
CA SER A 708 -22.82 -42.29 -12.09
C SER A 708 -22.75 -43.45 -13.10
N PRO A 709 -23.67 -44.42 -13.04
CA PRO A 709 -23.64 -45.59 -13.92
C PRO A 709 -23.99 -45.30 -15.39
N THR A 710 -24.48 -44.09 -15.71
CA THR A 710 -24.93 -43.70 -17.06
C THR A 710 -24.24 -42.47 -17.62
N ALA A 711 -23.36 -41.81 -16.86
CA ALA A 711 -22.65 -40.63 -17.34
C ALA A 711 -21.31 -41.02 -17.96
N GLY A 712 -20.97 -40.42 -19.10
CA GLY A 712 -19.58 -40.34 -19.54
C GLY A 712 -18.71 -39.59 -18.52
N GLN A 713 -17.40 -39.61 -18.71
CA GLN A 713 -16.44 -38.94 -17.84
C GLN A 713 -16.84 -37.48 -17.58
N LYS A 714 -16.78 -37.07 -16.30
CA LYS A 714 -17.00 -35.71 -15.81
C LYS A 714 -16.11 -35.49 -14.60
N PHE A 715 -15.18 -34.55 -14.68
CA PHE A 715 -14.25 -34.26 -13.59
C PHE A 715 -14.85 -33.32 -12.56
N ASP A 716 -14.67 -33.66 -11.29
CA ASP A 716 -14.66 -32.70 -10.19
C ASP A 716 -13.37 -31.88 -10.29
N VAL A 717 -13.43 -30.59 -9.93
CA VAL A 717 -12.29 -29.68 -9.86
C VAL A 717 -12.41 -28.83 -8.60
N TRP A 718 -11.41 -28.89 -7.73
CA TRP A 718 -11.41 -28.12 -6.48
C TRP A 718 -10.02 -27.56 -6.15
N LEU A 719 -10.02 -26.50 -5.35
CA LEU A 719 -8.83 -25.96 -4.72
C LEU A 719 -8.74 -26.47 -3.28
N ALA A 720 -7.53 -26.74 -2.81
CA ALA A 720 -7.20 -26.95 -1.41
C ALA A 720 -6.50 -25.71 -0.86
N PHE A 721 -6.93 -25.23 0.31
CA PHE A 721 -6.31 -24.13 1.05
C PHE A 721 -5.78 -24.68 2.38
N GLU A 722 -4.45 -24.81 2.49
CA GLU A 722 -3.75 -25.31 3.66
C GLU A 722 -3.32 -24.14 4.55
N PHE A 723 -4.07 -23.88 5.62
CA PHE A 723 -3.79 -22.82 6.60
C PHE A 723 -2.89 -23.34 7.73
N PRO A 724 -2.05 -22.50 8.35
CA PRO A 724 -1.60 -22.79 9.71
C PRO A 724 -2.79 -23.01 10.65
N PRO A 725 -2.62 -23.71 11.79
CA PRO A 725 -3.68 -23.88 12.77
C PRO A 725 -4.33 -22.54 13.17
N PHE A 726 -5.66 -22.52 13.23
CA PHE A 726 -6.47 -21.36 13.66
C PHE A 726 -7.70 -21.83 14.46
N VAL A 727 -8.33 -20.90 15.20
CA VAL A 727 -9.54 -21.19 15.98
C VAL A 727 -10.76 -21.23 15.05
N ALA A 728 -11.43 -22.38 14.97
CA ALA A 728 -12.64 -22.54 14.17
C ALA A 728 -13.90 -22.11 14.93
N GLU A 729 -15.02 -21.95 14.21
CA GLU A 729 -16.33 -21.93 14.86
C GLU A 729 -16.61 -23.27 15.56
N ALA A 730 -17.30 -23.22 16.70
CA ALA A 730 -17.70 -24.41 17.43
C ALA A 730 -19.18 -24.35 17.85
N GLU A 731 -19.90 -25.47 17.71
CA GLU A 731 -21.34 -25.55 17.94
C GLU A 731 -21.73 -25.16 19.38
N GLN A 732 -20.92 -25.52 20.37
CA GLN A 732 -21.15 -25.19 21.77
C GLN A 732 -21.07 -23.68 22.06
N THR A 733 -20.54 -22.88 21.12
CA THR A 733 -20.48 -21.41 21.23
C THR A 733 -21.77 -20.72 20.78
N ALA A 734 -22.79 -21.46 20.32
CA ALA A 734 -24.06 -20.91 19.83
C ALA A 734 -24.79 -20.00 20.85
N ASN A 735 -24.59 -20.23 22.15
CA ASN A 735 -25.16 -19.45 23.25
C ASN A 735 -24.29 -18.26 23.69
N MET A 736 -23.10 -18.08 23.10
CA MET A 736 -22.21 -16.95 23.40
C MET A 736 -22.68 -15.69 22.69
N VAL A 737 -22.43 -14.56 23.36
CA VAL A 737 -22.76 -13.23 22.84
C VAL A 737 -21.57 -12.65 22.08
N THR A 738 -21.82 -12.27 20.83
CA THR A 738 -20.91 -11.42 20.07
C THR A 738 -21.26 -9.96 20.34
N LEU A 739 -20.42 -9.27 21.10
CA LEU A 739 -20.56 -7.82 21.26
C LEU A 739 -20.21 -7.14 19.94
N LYS A 740 -20.91 -6.03 19.67
CA LYS A 740 -20.56 -5.17 18.53
C LYS A 740 -19.12 -4.66 18.75
N PRO A 741 -18.21 -4.79 17.77
CA PRO A 741 -16.88 -4.21 17.89
C PRO A 741 -16.95 -2.70 18.17
N GLY A 742 -16.06 -2.21 19.04
CA GLY A 742 -16.04 -0.81 19.45
C GLY A 742 -15.33 -0.58 20.78
N LYS A 743 -15.39 0.66 21.28
CA LYS A 743 -14.77 1.04 22.55
C LYS A 743 -15.75 0.94 23.71
N TYR A 744 -15.33 0.29 24.79
CA TYR A 744 -16.13 0.04 25.98
C TYR A 744 -15.33 0.37 27.25
N ARG A 745 -16.04 0.86 28.27
CA ARG A 745 -15.59 0.76 29.66
C ARG A 745 -16.13 -0.54 30.23
N ILE A 746 -15.27 -1.29 30.90
CA ILE A 746 -15.61 -2.60 31.46
C ILE A 746 -15.49 -2.48 32.97
N PHE A 747 -16.56 -2.72 33.72
CA PHE A 747 -16.53 -2.66 35.19
C PHE A 747 -17.33 -3.76 35.84
N ASN A 748 -16.93 -4.14 37.05
CA ASN A 748 -17.67 -5.09 37.85
C ASN A 748 -18.81 -4.35 38.61
N PRO A 749 -20.10 -4.72 38.40
CA PRO A 749 -21.22 -4.01 39.01
C PRO A 749 -21.26 -4.06 40.54
N ALA A 750 -20.74 -5.12 41.17
CA ALA A 750 -20.81 -5.28 42.62
C ALA A 750 -19.75 -4.44 43.35
N SER A 751 -18.52 -4.45 42.85
CA SER A 751 -17.39 -3.70 43.42
C SER A 751 -17.27 -2.26 42.91
N GLN A 752 -17.92 -1.94 41.78
CA GLN A 752 -17.78 -0.66 41.07
C GLN A 752 -16.34 -0.37 40.62
N LEU A 753 -15.55 -1.42 40.40
CA LEU A 753 -14.18 -1.34 39.89
C LEU A 753 -14.17 -1.53 38.37
N GLU A 754 -13.47 -0.64 37.67
CA GLU A 754 -13.23 -0.66 36.24
C GLU A 754 -11.94 -1.43 35.92
N LEU A 755 -11.99 -2.25 34.88
CA LEU A 755 -10.85 -2.97 34.33
C LEU A 755 -9.88 -1.98 33.68
N GLN A 756 -8.61 -1.99 34.09
CA GLN A 756 -7.58 -1.09 33.57
C GLN A 756 -6.22 -1.76 33.57
N VAL A 757 -5.33 -1.34 32.67
CA VAL A 757 -3.89 -1.66 32.79
C VAL A 757 -3.29 -0.69 33.81
N GLN A 758 -2.58 -1.22 34.80
CA GLN A 758 -2.02 -0.42 35.89
C GLN A 758 -1.15 0.72 35.33
N GLY A 759 -1.50 1.96 35.68
CA GLY A 759 -0.81 3.16 35.20
C GLY A 759 -0.94 3.45 33.69
N GLY A 760 -1.67 2.62 32.94
CA GLY A 760 -1.69 2.69 31.47
C GLY A 760 -0.37 2.25 30.83
N GLU A 761 0.46 1.48 31.53
CA GLU A 761 1.78 1.05 31.07
C GLU A 761 1.69 0.13 29.85
N SER A 762 2.46 0.42 28.80
CA SER A 762 2.55 -0.41 27.58
C SER A 762 3.60 -1.53 27.65
N LYS A 763 4.21 -1.73 28.82
CA LYS A 763 5.20 -2.80 29.04
C LYS A 763 4.47 -4.14 29.13
N ASP A 764 4.93 -5.13 28.37
CA ASP A 764 4.38 -6.49 28.47
C ASP A 764 4.49 -7.03 29.89
N GLY A 765 3.38 -7.59 30.39
CA GLY A 765 3.26 -8.07 31.76
C GLY A 765 2.80 -7.01 32.76
N ALA A 766 2.48 -5.79 32.33
CA ALA A 766 1.88 -4.77 33.19
C ALA A 766 0.56 -5.30 33.81
N PRO A 767 0.35 -5.24 35.13
CA PRO A 767 -0.84 -5.82 35.75
C PRO A 767 -2.15 -5.22 35.22
N VAL A 768 -3.14 -6.06 34.96
CA VAL A 768 -4.53 -5.61 34.81
C VAL A 768 -5.17 -5.60 36.19
N VAL A 769 -5.84 -4.50 36.53
CA VAL A 769 -6.39 -4.23 37.86
C VAL A 769 -7.80 -3.66 37.76
N GLY A 770 -8.56 -3.81 38.83
CA GLY A 770 -9.82 -3.12 39.07
C GLY A 770 -9.56 -1.81 39.79
N HIS A 771 -9.87 -0.68 39.17
CA HIS A 771 -9.69 0.65 39.74
C HIS A 771 -11.02 1.38 39.85
N LYS A 772 -11.20 2.23 40.88
CA LYS A 772 -12.42 3.05 41.00
C LYS A 772 -12.57 4.00 39.81
N LYS A 773 -13.81 4.16 39.33
CA LYS A 773 -14.17 5.09 38.25
C LYS A 773 -13.69 6.51 38.55
N GLY A 774 -13.08 7.18 37.58
CA GLY A 774 -12.52 8.52 37.76
C GLY A 774 -11.89 9.14 36.51
N PRO A 775 -11.19 10.29 36.63
CA PRO A 775 -10.61 11.01 35.50
C PRO A 775 -9.54 10.24 34.70
N GLY A 776 -9.07 9.08 35.19
CA GLY A 776 -8.11 8.19 34.54
C GLY A 776 -8.72 6.88 34.00
N SER A 777 -10.05 6.78 33.93
CA SER A 777 -10.76 5.60 33.43
C SER A 777 -10.35 5.24 32.00
N GLN A 778 -9.85 4.02 31.82
CA GLN A 778 -9.39 3.52 30.52
C GLN A 778 -10.52 2.83 29.75
N ALA A 779 -10.50 2.97 28.42
CA ALA A 779 -11.38 2.24 27.53
C ALA A 779 -10.66 1.01 26.94
N TRP A 780 -11.44 0.01 26.60
CA TRP A 780 -11.02 -1.20 25.90
C TRP A 780 -11.71 -1.25 24.54
N GLU A 781 -10.92 -1.34 23.50
CA GLU A 781 -11.38 -1.69 22.17
C GLU A 781 -11.64 -3.20 22.11
N ILE A 782 -12.87 -3.54 21.83
CA ILE A 782 -13.37 -4.90 21.71
C ILE A 782 -13.45 -5.23 20.24
N SER A 783 -12.75 -6.29 19.82
CA SER A 783 -12.80 -6.85 18.48
C SER A 783 -13.20 -8.33 18.53
N VAL A 784 -13.65 -8.87 17.41
CA VAL A 784 -14.06 -10.28 17.28
C VAL A 784 -13.04 -10.99 16.41
N ILE A 785 -12.59 -12.17 16.82
CA ILE A 785 -11.74 -13.03 15.98
C ILE A 785 -12.59 -13.50 14.79
N PRO A 786 -12.24 -13.14 13.54
CA PRO A 786 -13.06 -13.46 12.37
C PRO A 786 -13.39 -14.94 12.25
N GLY A 787 -14.66 -15.26 11.99
CA GLY A 787 -15.15 -16.65 11.89
C GLY A 787 -15.45 -17.30 13.23
N THR A 788 -15.38 -16.55 14.33
CA THR A 788 -15.73 -17.05 15.67
C THR A 788 -16.62 -16.06 16.42
N ARG A 789 -16.99 -16.38 17.65
CA ARG A 789 -17.67 -15.47 18.59
C ARG A 789 -16.75 -14.95 19.70
N PHE A 790 -15.47 -15.24 19.63
CA PHE A 790 -14.49 -14.86 20.64
C PHE A 790 -14.02 -13.44 20.45
N GLN A 791 -13.75 -12.78 21.57
CA GLN A 791 -13.42 -11.36 21.60
C GLN A 791 -12.01 -11.13 22.14
N LEU A 792 -11.36 -10.12 21.59
CA LEU A 792 -10.08 -9.61 22.07
C LEU A 792 -10.33 -8.27 22.76
N PHE A 793 -9.69 -8.07 23.91
CA PHE A 793 -9.80 -6.83 24.68
C PHE A 793 -8.50 -6.07 24.58
N HIS A 794 -8.49 -5.01 23.77
CA HIS A 794 -7.31 -4.18 23.53
C HIS A 794 -7.42 -2.85 24.27
N ASN A 795 -6.51 -2.56 25.19
CA ASN A 795 -6.56 -1.34 25.97
C ASN A 795 -6.17 -0.11 25.13
N ASP A 796 -6.99 0.94 25.12
CA ASP A 796 -6.80 2.10 24.24
C ASP A 796 -5.59 2.99 24.64
N VAL A 797 -5.15 2.91 25.90
CA VAL A 797 -4.02 3.70 26.42
C VAL A 797 -2.69 2.96 26.22
N SER A 798 -2.60 1.74 26.75
CA SER A 798 -1.36 0.94 26.73
C SER A 798 -1.15 0.18 25.42
N ARG A 799 -2.18 0.11 24.55
CA ARG A 799 -2.20 -0.71 23.33
C ARG A 799 -1.93 -2.19 23.60
N SER A 800 -2.32 -2.68 24.78
CA SER A 800 -2.04 -4.05 25.23
C SER A 800 -3.32 -4.87 25.31
N ASN A 801 -3.24 -6.17 24.96
CA ASN A 801 -4.33 -7.11 25.12
C ASN A 801 -4.45 -7.57 26.58
N ALA A 802 -5.68 -7.73 27.08
CA ALA A 802 -5.92 -8.40 28.36
C ALA A 802 -5.56 -9.89 28.22
N THR A 803 -4.48 -10.29 28.87
CA THR A 803 -3.82 -11.58 28.67
C THR A 803 -3.61 -12.30 30.00
N VAL A 804 -3.94 -13.58 30.07
CA VAL A 804 -3.66 -14.44 31.22
C VAL A 804 -2.19 -14.86 31.21
N VAL A 805 -1.49 -14.69 32.33
CA VAL A 805 -0.08 -15.11 32.45
C VAL A 805 0.00 -16.64 32.32
N TRP A 806 0.95 -17.18 31.55
CA TRP A 806 1.12 -18.64 31.45
C TRP A 806 1.59 -19.27 32.78
N PRO A 807 1.07 -20.45 33.19
CA PRO A 807 -0.02 -21.22 32.57
C PRO A 807 -1.42 -20.75 33.02
N PRO A 808 -2.45 -20.87 32.16
CA PRO A 808 -3.83 -20.47 32.50
C PRO A 808 -4.46 -21.44 33.51
N THR A 809 -4.22 -21.16 34.79
CA THR A 809 -4.72 -21.95 35.92
C THR A 809 -5.53 -21.09 36.89
N ALA A 810 -6.30 -21.70 37.79
CA ALA A 810 -7.09 -20.96 38.76
C ALA A 810 -6.22 -20.04 39.65
N GLY A 811 -6.63 -18.80 39.83
CA GLY A 811 -5.90 -17.77 40.58
C GLY A 811 -4.87 -16.99 39.76
N GLN A 812 -4.69 -17.35 38.48
CA GLN A 812 -3.67 -16.76 37.63
C GLN A 812 -4.01 -15.32 37.25
N LYS A 813 -2.99 -14.45 37.26
CA LYS A 813 -3.14 -13.02 37.02
C LYS A 813 -3.44 -12.71 35.55
N VAL A 814 -4.15 -11.60 35.33
CA VAL A 814 -4.30 -10.97 34.02
C VAL A 814 -3.36 -9.78 33.91
N VAL A 815 -2.73 -9.62 32.75
CA VAL A 815 -1.75 -8.59 32.43
C VAL A 815 -2.05 -7.98 31.06
N GLY A 816 -1.57 -6.75 30.83
CA GLY A 816 -1.47 -6.18 29.50
C GLY A 816 -0.27 -6.82 28.78
N SER A 817 -0.49 -7.35 27.58
CA SER A 817 0.58 -7.83 26.71
C SER A 817 0.32 -7.44 25.25
N ARG A 818 1.36 -7.04 24.53
CA ARG A 818 1.37 -6.91 23.06
C ARG A 818 1.86 -8.18 22.37
N SER A 819 2.31 -9.16 23.15
CA SER A 819 2.80 -10.46 22.72
C SER A 819 1.80 -11.54 23.14
N ALA A 820 0.81 -11.81 22.30
CA ALA A 820 -0.18 -12.85 22.57
C ALA A 820 0.40 -14.25 22.37
N ALA A 821 -0.14 -15.24 23.09
CA ALA A 821 0.13 -16.65 22.78
C ALA A 821 -0.45 -16.99 21.40
N ARG A 822 0.14 -17.96 20.69
CA ARG A 822 -0.39 -18.46 19.42
C ARG A 822 -1.85 -18.89 19.60
N LEU A 823 -2.69 -18.67 18.58
CA LEU A 823 -4.14 -18.88 18.62
C LEU A 823 -4.90 -18.02 19.64
N ASP A 824 -4.25 -16.97 20.18
CA ASP A 824 -4.80 -16.13 21.24
C ASP A 824 -5.27 -16.91 22.48
N LEU A 825 -4.65 -18.07 22.76
CA LEU A 825 -5.08 -19.00 23.81
C LEU A 825 -5.18 -18.36 25.20
N THR A 826 -4.42 -17.31 25.46
CA THR A 826 -4.40 -16.58 26.74
C THR A 826 -5.05 -15.20 26.66
N SER A 827 -5.55 -14.77 25.50
CA SER A 827 -6.03 -13.41 25.24
C SER A 827 -7.41 -13.33 24.57
N ALA A 828 -7.97 -14.47 24.16
CA ALA A 828 -9.31 -14.57 23.58
C ALA A 828 -10.35 -14.96 24.63
N TRP A 829 -11.50 -14.29 24.57
CA TRP A 829 -12.54 -14.38 25.59
C TRP A 829 -13.91 -14.73 24.98
N ALA A 830 -14.59 -15.68 25.60
CA ALA A 830 -15.99 -16.01 25.37
C ALA A 830 -16.89 -15.21 26.32
N LEU A 831 -17.99 -14.65 25.81
CA LEU A 831 -18.97 -13.93 26.62
C LEU A 831 -20.28 -14.69 26.78
N ALA A 832 -20.70 -14.91 28.02
CA ALA A 832 -22.02 -15.42 28.37
C ALA A 832 -22.86 -14.30 28.98
N SER A 833 -24.10 -14.10 28.51
CA SER A 833 -24.98 -13.05 29.04
C SER A 833 -25.37 -13.31 30.50
N ALA A 834 -25.21 -12.30 31.34
CA ALA A 834 -25.70 -12.27 32.73
C ALA A 834 -26.86 -11.28 32.92
N GLY A 835 -27.42 -10.75 31.81
CA GLY A 835 -28.51 -9.77 31.80
C GLY A 835 -28.06 -8.34 31.45
N GLY A 836 -28.81 -7.68 30.57
CA GLY A 836 -28.44 -6.36 30.04
C GLY A 836 -27.08 -6.40 29.32
N ASN A 837 -26.26 -5.37 29.51
CA ASN A 837 -24.87 -5.31 29.01
C ASN A 837 -23.87 -5.94 29.98
N THR A 838 -24.29 -6.92 30.77
CA THR A 838 -23.45 -7.59 31.77
C THR A 838 -23.16 -9.01 31.32
N TYR A 839 -21.89 -9.43 31.41
CA TYR A 839 -21.41 -10.71 30.91
C TYR A 839 -20.50 -11.40 31.91
N GLU A 840 -20.51 -12.73 31.89
CA GLU A 840 -19.40 -13.54 32.38
C GLU A 840 -18.37 -13.67 31.25
N VAL A 841 -17.11 -13.38 31.57
CA VAL A 841 -16.01 -13.37 30.60
C VAL A 841 -15.14 -14.60 30.85
N ARG A 842 -15.15 -15.57 29.93
CA ARG A 842 -14.44 -16.85 30.07
C ARG A 842 -13.26 -16.94 29.11
N LEU A 843 -12.12 -17.44 29.57
CA LEU A 843 -10.96 -17.70 28.71
C LEU A 843 -11.21 -18.95 27.85
N ILE A 844 -10.93 -18.87 26.55
CA ILE A 844 -11.09 -20.01 25.63
C ILE A 844 -10.21 -21.21 26.01
N GLY A 845 -10.64 -22.42 25.67
CA GLY A 845 -9.95 -23.67 26.00
C GLY A 845 -9.98 -24.02 27.49
N THR A 846 -10.69 -23.24 28.32
CA THR A 846 -10.77 -23.43 29.77
C THR A 846 -12.17 -23.15 30.31
N HIS A 847 -12.45 -23.58 31.55
CA HIS A 847 -13.65 -23.16 32.29
C HIS A 847 -13.37 -22.01 33.28
N LEU A 848 -12.30 -21.24 33.05
CA LEU A 848 -11.85 -20.17 33.94
C LEU A 848 -12.43 -18.82 33.47
N VAL A 849 -12.99 -18.06 34.42
CA VAL A 849 -13.64 -16.77 34.17
C VAL A 849 -12.88 -15.62 34.81
N LEU A 850 -12.95 -14.44 34.20
CA LEU A 850 -12.34 -13.21 34.68
C LEU A 850 -13.01 -12.74 35.98
N GLU A 851 -12.21 -12.49 37.00
CA GLU A 851 -12.65 -12.08 38.33
C GLU A 851 -11.84 -10.88 38.84
N VAL A 852 -12.51 -10.02 39.62
CA VAL A 852 -11.85 -9.02 40.46
C VAL A 852 -12.06 -9.31 41.95
N ASP A 853 -10.98 -9.31 42.74
CA ASP A 853 -11.08 -9.49 44.19
C ASP A 853 -11.36 -8.17 44.93
N ALA A 854 -11.57 -8.26 46.25
CA ALA A 854 -11.84 -7.10 47.12
C ALA A 854 -10.69 -6.06 47.17
N HIS A 855 -9.48 -6.42 46.74
CA HIS A 855 -8.32 -5.53 46.67
C HIS A 855 -8.12 -4.96 45.26
N GLY A 856 -9.02 -5.24 44.32
CA GLY A 856 -8.93 -4.79 42.94
C GLY A 856 -7.93 -5.58 42.10
N LYS A 857 -7.51 -6.77 42.53
CA LYS A 857 -6.64 -7.62 41.72
C LYS A 857 -7.48 -8.43 40.74
N VAL A 858 -7.12 -8.36 39.46
CA VAL A 858 -7.81 -9.10 38.40
C VAL A 858 -7.07 -10.39 38.08
N HIS A 859 -7.82 -11.49 38.04
CA HIS A 859 -7.31 -12.84 37.84
C HIS A 859 -8.39 -13.72 37.22
N ILE A 860 -8.09 -14.98 36.95
CA ILE A 860 -9.09 -15.96 36.48
C ILE A 860 -9.40 -17.02 37.55
N SER A 861 -10.66 -17.45 37.64
CA SER A 861 -11.10 -18.45 38.62
C SER A 861 -12.15 -19.41 38.03
N PRO A 862 -12.36 -20.60 38.63
CA PRO A 862 -13.44 -21.49 38.21
C PRO A 862 -14.81 -20.87 38.50
N LYS A 863 -15.75 -21.03 37.56
CA LYS A 863 -17.10 -20.47 37.64
C LYS A 863 -17.85 -20.80 38.95
N ASP A 864 -17.67 -22.01 39.49
CA ASP A 864 -18.47 -22.50 40.62
C ASP A 864 -17.88 -22.26 42.02
N LEU A 865 -16.67 -21.68 42.13
CA LEU A 865 -15.95 -21.59 43.41
C LEU A 865 -16.04 -20.23 44.12
N VAL A 866 -16.61 -19.22 43.47
CA VAL A 866 -16.51 -17.81 43.88
C VAL A 866 -17.89 -17.14 43.84
N PRO A 867 -18.18 -16.10 44.64
CA PRO A 867 -19.41 -15.32 44.50
C PRO A 867 -19.66 -14.89 43.05
N ARG A 868 -20.80 -15.29 42.48
CA ARG A 868 -21.17 -14.99 41.07
C ARG A 868 -21.11 -13.51 40.71
N GLU A 869 -21.19 -12.61 41.69
CA GLU A 869 -21.16 -11.17 41.47
C GLU A 869 -19.75 -10.61 41.17
N SER A 870 -18.66 -11.23 41.64
CA SER A 870 -17.28 -10.78 41.32
C SER A 870 -16.81 -11.19 39.92
N GLN A 871 -17.56 -12.10 39.27
CA GLN A 871 -17.27 -12.63 37.93
C GLN A 871 -18.10 -11.94 36.81
N LYS A 872 -19.00 -11.03 37.19
CA LYS A 872 -19.84 -10.28 36.24
C LYS A 872 -19.19 -8.97 35.84
N TRP A 873 -19.19 -8.67 34.55
CA TRP A 873 -18.60 -7.47 33.98
C TRP A 873 -19.61 -6.75 33.08
N HIS A 874 -19.86 -5.47 33.38
CA HIS A 874 -20.72 -4.60 32.60
C HIS A 874 -19.90 -3.86 31.55
N PHE A 875 -20.40 -3.84 30.32
CA PHE A 875 -19.77 -3.20 29.17
C PHE A 875 -20.57 -1.94 28.80
N GLU A 876 -20.01 -0.79 29.14
CA GLU A 876 -20.56 0.53 28.84
C GLU A 876 -19.90 1.07 27.57
N ALA A 877 -20.65 1.20 26.47
CA ALA A 877 -20.13 1.74 25.22
C ALA A 877 -19.69 3.20 25.39
N VAL A 878 -18.51 3.53 24.86
CA VAL A 878 -18.00 4.90 24.85
C VAL A 878 -18.47 5.57 23.57
N SER A 879 -19.30 6.61 23.67
CA SER A 879 -19.70 7.41 22.51
C SER A 879 -18.47 8.01 21.85
N SER A 880 -18.27 7.74 20.56
CA SER A 880 -17.31 8.45 19.73
C SER A 880 -17.73 9.92 19.64
N THR A 881 -17.12 10.78 20.44
CA THR A 881 -17.20 12.25 20.25
C THR A 881 -16.26 12.69 19.14
#